data_AF-A0AAV4FCF3-F1
#
_entry.id   AF-A0AAV4FCF3-F1
#
_cell.length_a   1.000
_cell.length_b   1.000
_cell.length_c   1.000
_cell.angle_alpha   90.00
_cell.angle_beta   90.00
_cell.angle_gamma   90.00
#
_symmetry.space_group_name_H-M   'P 1'
#
loop_
_entity.id
_entity.type
_entity.pdbx_description
1 polymer ?
#
loop_
_entity_poly.entity_id
_entity_poly.type
_entity_poly.pdbx_seq_one_letter_code
_entity_poly.pdbx_strand_id
1 'polypeptide(L)'
;MDFPHVVRQCAESIVSAAVELYFRMSSDLLPTPAKSHYVFNLRDLSKCVQGMLQADPGVIRDRTQIFRLFVHETQRIFHDRLINNEDKMFFHTIMSEMASKHFGETVEPDSFVQNPILFGDYIKMGAAEADKMYEELSDMTKLKNVLNDYLDDFNMQSSKEMKLVLAAHICGYQCFQIELCRGYDYSAFHEDIKKLYDFAGIQNKHTVFLFTDTQIVVEEFLEDINNILNSGEVPNLFEPDEYEKLIIGCRPGAKEVGIPEGNRDAIYDFCINRVRNNLHIVLCMSPVGSAFRSRCRMFPSLVNCCTIDWFVEWPKEALLGVSKSSFEPVDLGAQEHLKQSVSEMCVDIHMSVTSMAERFYNELKRRYYTTPTSYLELINLYLNMLTEKTKNNKNNNNSDNNRNINSNNNSNINSNSNNNNSNINSNNNSNINSNNNSNNNSNINSNNNNNNSKTAVTTTVTTTVTLTVRKVVMEDEQVAKVKADETQAIAHDAQKDLDEALPALEAAIKALDSLDKNDISEIRVFSKPPELVQTVMEAVAILLGQKTDWASAKVMLGDANFLKKLGEYDKDNIPESILKKLKKYVDNPKFVPEVVEKVSKIFPRYSPCPVHVDQRILAKAQAELDEVMSLLKEKQDKLAAVEAKIAELQKTYDDSVAEKQKLERNIATTAGRLKRSSKLTTALADEQIRWEESVAQFEIQINNVVGDVFISAACVAYYGAFTSVYRQELVKAWTDRCIELEIPVTSGMTLETVLADPFEIRQWNSDGLPRDQVSVENAILVTRGRRWPLMIDPQEQANRWIRNREAKNGLKIIKLTDGTFLRTLENCIRIGMPVLLEDVEETLDPALEPILLKQTFMSGGRLLIRLGDSDIDYDRNFQFYMTTKMANPTYLPEVCIKVTIINFTVTKSGLEDQLLSEVVRLERPDLEEQRNQLIVRINADKNQLKAIEDRILKLLFESEGNILDNEELINVLNESKVSVTLMLIINNLTSFSSFWSKVFVSLVRIAMPAVIIIILVVVIIVVIVVVAVAVAVVVVIVVVVIMVVIVVVVAAVAVVVRVVVVVVVMVVVVVEEVVVVVVGGEVVVVVAVEAVVEGAVVVAAAAAAAVVVVVVVVVVVVVVAAVVIVAVEVVATASAAESVTSGVIKERLAEAEATEQKISLAREKYRIVAERGSVMYFVVASMGEVDPMYQFSLKYFKQVSEVTGVKANIKRVKGCLSWSRGHGVGGICYKGKRII
;
A
#
# COMPACT_ATOMS: atom_id res chain seq x y z
N MET A 1 19.15 57.65 -58.95
CA MET A 1 20.10 58.71 -58.52
C MET A 1 19.98 58.90 -57.00
N ASP A 2 19.79 57.79 -56.28
CA ASP A 2 18.89 57.84 -55.11
C ASP A 2 19.63 57.88 -53.77
N PHE A 3 20.94 57.59 -53.76
CA PHE A 3 21.79 57.69 -52.56
C PHE A 3 22.45 59.07 -52.37
N PRO A 4 22.65 59.52 -51.12
CA PRO A 4 23.37 60.75 -50.80
C PRO A 4 24.78 60.80 -51.43
N HIS A 5 25.26 62.00 -51.72
CA HIS A 5 26.54 62.21 -52.40
C HIS A 5 27.72 61.58 -51.64
N VAL A 6 27.69 61.60 -50.31
CA VAL A 6 28.72 61.01 -49.44
C VAL A 6 28.84 59.50 -49.65
N VAL A 7 27.71 58.79 -49.76
CA VAL A 7 27.67 57.34 -50.00
C VAL A 7 28.14 57.03 -51.42
N ARG A 8 27.71 57.82 -52.42
CA ARG A 8 28.14 57.64 -53.82
C ARG A 8 29.65 57.75 -54.02
N GLN A 9 30.32 58.62 -53.27
CA GLN A 9 31.78 58.74 -53.30
C GLN A 9 32.51 57.49 -52.76
N CYS A 10 31.84 56.67 -51.95
CA CYS A 10 32.44 55.47 -51.37
C CYS A 10 32.38 54.25 -52.30
N ALA A 11 31.76 54.34 -53.48
CA ALA A 11 31.62 53.21 -54.41
C ALA A 11 32.97 52.61 -54.85
N GLU A 12 33.93 53.47 -55.20
CA GLU A 12 35.28 53.02 -55.58
C GLU A 12 36.04 52.40 -54.40
N SER A 13 35.87 52.97 -53.20
CA SER A 13 36.42 52.42 -51.96
C SER A 13 35.87 51.03 -51.65
N ILE A 14 34.56 50.81 -51.81
CA ILE A 14 33.91 49.51 -51.56
C ILE A 14 34.46 48.44 -52.51
N VAL A 15 34.52 48.73 -53.80
CA VAL A 15 35.03 47.78 -54.80
C VAL A 15 36.51 47.47 -54.55
N SER A 16 37.32 48.51 -54.28
CA SER A 16 38.75 48.35 -54.00
C SER A 16 38.99 47.52 -52.74
N ALA A 17 38.25 47.79 -51.66
CA ALA A 17 38.32 47.05 -50.41
C ALA A 17 37.87 45.58 -50.59
N ALA A 18 36.79 45.34 -51.33
CA ALA A 18 36.28 43.99 -51.57
C ALA A 18 37.27 43.12 -52.38
N VAL A 19 37.90 43.72 -53.40
CA VAL A 19 38.92 43.06 -54.22
C VAL A 19 40.18 42.77 -53.41
N GLU A 20 40.66 43.74 -52.63
CA GLU A 20 41.83 43.57 -51.75
C GLU A 20 41.60 42.48 -50.69
N LEU A 21 40.42 42.49 -50.06
CA LEU A 21 40.00 41.46 -49.12
C LEU A 21 40.00 40.07 -49.77
N TYR A 22 39.38 39.93 -50.95
CA TYR A 22 39.36 38.66 -51.68
C TYR A 22 40.77 38.14 -52.00
N PHE A 23 41.67 39.01 -52.48
CA PHE A 23 43.04 38.59 -52.80
C PHE A 23 43.78 38.11 -51.56
N ARG A 24 43.68 38.82 -50.43
CA ARG A 24 44.32 38.41 -49.17
C ARG A 24 43.75 37.11 -48.63
N MET A 25 42.42 36.96 -48.60
CA MET A 25 41.78 35.73 -48.14
C MET A 25 42.17 34.53 -48.99
N SER A 26 42.25 34.70 -50.32
CA SER A 26 42.64 33.62 -51.24
C SER A 26 44.13 33.29 -51.23
N SER A 27 45.02 34.24 -50.92
CA SER A 27 46.47 33.99 -50.83
C SER A 27 46.91 33.43 -49.48
N ASP A 28 46.33 33.95 -48.38
CA ASP A 28 46.85 33.74 -47.03
C ASP A 28 46.17 32.55 -46.34
N LEU A 29 44.90 32.26 -46.69
CA LEU A 29 44.12 31.15 -46.12
C LEU A 29 43.87 30.05 -47.16
N LEU A 30 44.93 29.31 -47.49
CA LEU A 30 44.87 28.21 -48.46
C LEU A 30 44.10 26.98 -47.95
N PRO A 31 43.44 26.22 -48.84
CA PRO A 31 42.74 25.00 -48.49
C PRO A 31 43.72 23.92 -48.01
N THR A 32 43.44 23.35 -46.83
CA THR A 32 44.20 22.23 -46.25
C THR A 32 43.31 21.00 -46.10
N PRO A 33 43.85 19.78 -45.85
CA PRO A 33 43.02 18.61 -45.58
C PRO A 33 42.02 18.80 -44.44
N ALA A 34 42.38 19.58 -43.41
CA ALA A 34 41.51 19.92 -42.29
C ALA A 34 40.47 20.99 -42.66
N LYS A 35 40.90 21.99 -43.45
CA LYS A 35 40.13 23.18 -43.87
C LYS A 35 39.85 23.13 -45.39
N SER A 36 39.24 22.05 -45.86
CA SER A 36 39.08 21.80 -47.31
C SER A 36 38.08 22.74 -48.00
N HIS A 37 37.21 23.39 -47.22
CA HIS A 37 36.23 24.35 -47.70
C HIS A 37 36.76 25.79 -47.76
N TYR A 38 38.03 26.04 -47.41
CA TYR A 38 38.68 27.35 -47.58
C TYR A 38 39.05 27.56 -49.05
N VAL A 39 38.03 27.55 -49.90
CA VAL A 39 38.16 27.78 -51.34
C VAL A 39 37.40 29.05 -51.64
N PHE A 40 38.14 30.12 -51.90
CA PHE A 40 37.58 31.43 -52.23
C PHE A 40 37.58 31.62 -53.75
N ASN A 41 36.46 32.06 -54.30
CA ASN A 41 36.31 32.27 -55.74
C ASN A 41 35.66 33.64 -56.06
N LEU A 42 35.65 34.02 -57.34
CA LEU A 42 35.05 35.30 -57.77
C LEU A 42 33.54 35.40 -57.52
N ARG A 43 32.84 34.29 -57.28
CA ARG A 43 31.42 34.30 -56.88
C ARG A 43 31.26 34.86 -55.47
N ASP A 44 32.22 34.64 -54.57
CA ASP A 44 32.20 35.23 -53.23
C ASP A 44 32.23 36.76 -53.30
N LEU A 45 33.05 37.33 -54.20
CA LEU A 45 33.06 38.77 -54.47
C LEU A 45 31.71 39.25 -55.03
N SER A 46 31.13 38.51 -55.99
CA SER A 46 29.81 38.82 -56.55
C SER A 46 28.71 38.80 -55.47
N LYS A 47 28.76 37.85 -54.54
CA LYS A 47 27.79 37.76 -53.42
C LYS A 47 27.91 38.96 -52.49
N CYS A 48 29.12 39.43 -52.21
CA CYS A 48 29.34 40.60 -51.36
C CYS A 48 28.71 41.84 -52.00
N VAL A 49 28.90 42.02 -53.31
CA VAL A 49 28.25 43.10 -54.05
C VAL A 49 26.73 42.92 -54.08
N GLN A 50 26.21 41.70 -54.25
CA GLN A 50 24.76 41.43 -54.19
C GLN A 50 24.14 41.79 -52.84
N GLY A 51 24.82 41.48 -51.73
CA GLY A 51 24.39 41.90 -50.38
C GLY A 51 24.40 43.43 -50.24
N MET A 52 25.44 44.09 -50.74
CA MET A 52 25.51 45.55 -50.76
C MET A 52 24.38 46.21 -51.58
N LEU A 53 23.86 45.54 -52.60
CA LEU A 53 22.74 46.03 -53.41
C LEU A 53 21.39 46.00 -52.66
N GLN A 54 21.30 45.34 -51.50
CA GLN A 54 20.12 45.40 -50.63
C GLN A 54 20.03 46.70 -49.82
N ALA A 55 21.06 47.56 -49.90
CA ALA A 55 21.05 48.88 -49.30
C ALA A 55 19.83 49.70 -49.75
N ASP A 56 19.14 50.33 -48.79
CA ASP A 56 18.08 51.30 -49.06
C ASP A 56 18.58 52.74 -48.82
N PRO A 57 18.34 53.69 -49.75
CA PRO A 57 18.76 55.09 -49.60
C PRO A 57 18.08 55.84 -48.45
N GLY A 58 16.93 55.35 -47.97
CA GLY A 58 16.24 55.86 -46.79
C GLY A 58 17.00 55.57 -45.49
N VAL A 59 17.65 54.41 -45.40
CA VAL A 59 18.37 53.92 -44.22
C VAL A 59 19.85 54.33 -44.26
N ILE A 60 20.53 54.11 -45.38
CA ILE A 60 21.98 54.31 -45.50
C ILE A 60 22.28 55.68 -46.09
N ARG A 61 22.65 56.62 -45.22
CA ARG A 61 22.88 58.03 -45.58
C ARG A 61 24.32 58.48 -45.39
N ASP A 62 25.04 57.84 -44.48
CA ASP A 62 26.38 58.22 -44.08
C ASP A 62 27.45 57.21 -44.48
N ARG A 63 28.72 57.67 -44.51
CA ARG A 63 29.88 56.83 -44.83
C ARG A 63 30.03 55.66 -43.85
N THR A 64 29.79 55.90 -42.56
CA THR A 64 29.90 54.87 -41.53
C THR A 64 28.86 53.78 -41.70
N GLN A 65 27.63 54.13 -42.06
CA GLN A 65 26.56 53.14 -42.26
C GLN A 65 26.85 52.22 -43.45
N ILE A 66 27.34 52.77 -44.57
CA ILE A 66 27.70 51.94 -45.73
C ILE A 66 28.94 51.07 -45.45
N PHE A 67 29.89 51.56 -44.64
CA PHE A 67 31.01 50.75 -44.17
C PHE A 67 30.56 49.61 -43.26
N ARG A 68 29.65 49.86 -42.31
CA ARG A 68 29.09 48.83 -41.42
C ARG A 68 28.33 47.77 -42.21
N LEU A 69 27.57 48.16 -43.23
CA LEU A 69 26.94 47.20 -44.15
C LEU A 69 27.98 46.36 -44.90
N PHE A 70 29.06 47.00 -45.39
CA PHE A 70 30.15 46.29 -46.04
C PHE A 70 30.83 45.28 -45.10
N VAL A 71 31.05 45.63 -43.83
CA VAL A 71 31.57 44.69 -42.82
C VAL A 71 30.62 43.52 -42.64
N HIS A 72 29.32 43.76 -42.50
CA HIS A 72 28.33 42.70 -42.31
C HIS A 72 28.30 41.71 -43.48
N GLU A 73 28.23 42.20 -44.72
CA GLU A 73 28.18 41.33 -45.91
C GLU A 73 29.49 40.57 -46.14
N THR A 74 30.64 41.19 -45.86
CA THR A 74 31.93 40.50 -45.93
C THR A 74 32.08 39.46 -44.83
N GLN A 75 31.57 39.72 -43.63
CA GLN A 75 31.56 38.72 -42.54
C GLN A 75 30.72 37.49 -42.94
N ARG A 76 29.51 37.68 -43.47
CA ARG A 76 28.63 36.58 -43.89
C ARG A 76 29.21 35.66 -44.96
N ILE A 77 30.09 36.18 -45.81
CA ILE A 77 30.65 35.42 -46.93
C ILE A 77 32.00 34.80 -46.57
N PHE A 78 32.87 35.58 -45.93
CA PHE A 78 34.26 35.19 -45.68
C PHE A 78 34.49 34.75 -44.23
N HIS A 79 33.99 35.49 -43.25
CA HIS A 79 34.23 35.21 -41.83
C HIS A 79 33.46 33.98 -41.34
N ASP A 80 32.19 33.83 -41.71
CA ASP A 80 31.35 32.72 -41.25
C ASP A 80 31.83 31.36 -41.79
N ARG A 81 32.60 31.37 -42.89
CA ARG A 81 33.27 30.18 -43.43
C ARG A 81 34.43 29.69 -42.55
N LEU A 82 34.95 30.51 -41.65
CA LEU A 82 36.17 30.22 -40.88
C LEU A 82 35.85 29.38 -39.63
N ILE A 83 36.74 28.43 -39.33
CA ILE A 83 36.58 27.46 -38.24
C ILE A 83 37.11 28.02 -36.91
N ASN A 84 38.38 28.43 -36.91
CA ASN A 84 39.13 28.73 -35.68
C ASN A 84 39.06 30.22 -35.34
N ASN A 85 39.10 30.54 -34.04
CA ASN A 85 39.14 31.94 -33.57
C ASN A 85 40.38 32.69 -34.05
N GLU A 86 41.51 32.01 -34.27
CA GLU A 86 42.72 32.61 -34.85
C GLU A 86 42.48 33.13 -36.27
N ASP A 87 41.87 32.32 -37.14
CA ASP A 87 41.54 32.71 -38.51
C ASP A 87 40.48 33.83 -38.51
N LYS A 88 39.48 33.74 -37.64
CA LYS A 88 38.43 34.77 -37.48
C LYS A 88 39.03 36.11 -37.04
N MET A 89 39.99 36.10 -36.12
CA MET A 89 40.65 37.32 -35.66
C MET A 89 41.63 37.89 -36.70
N PHE A 90 42.25 37.03 -37.50
CA PHE A 90 43.01 37.46 -38.68
C PHE A 90 42.13 38.21 -39.68
N PHE A 91 40.90 37.72 -39.93
CA PHE A 91 39.92 38.44 -40.76
C PHE A 91 39.56 39.81 -40.17
N HIS A 92 39.27 39.91 -38.87
CA HIS A 92 38.98 41.20 -38.23
C HIS A 92 40.15 42.19 -38.31
N THR A 93 41.39 41.70 -38.26
CA THR A 93 42.59 42.52 -38.48
C THR A 93 42.61 43.09 -39.89
N ILE A 94 42.35 42.28 -40.92
CA ILE A 94 42.24 42.77 -42.30
C ILE A 94 41.11 43.79 -42.44
N MET A 95 39.96 43.55 -41.79
CA MET A 95 38.83 44.49 -41.86
C MET A 95 39.14 45.84 -41.21
N SER A 96 39.85 45.86 -40.09
CA SER A 96 40.35 47.09 -39.45
C SER A 96 41.30 47.86 -40.39
N GLU A 97 42.21 47.15 -41.08
CA GLU A 97 43.08 47.75 -42.08
C GLU A 97 42.29 48.33 -43.27
N MET A 98 41.25 47.63 -43.74
CA MET A 98 40.39 48.13 -44.83
C MET A 98 39.59 49.36 -44.40
N ALA A 99 39.10 49.40 -43.16
CA ALA A 99 38.40 50.54 -42.58
C ALA A 99 39.26 51.81 -42.64
N SER A 100 40.50 51.70 -42.17
CA SER A 100 41.43 52.84 -42.12
C SER A 100 41.91 53.27 -43.50
N LYS A 101 42.20 52.31 -44.39
CA LYS A 101 42.75 52.58 -45.73
C LYS A 101 41.73 53.13 -46.72
N HIS A 102 40.53 52.55 -46.79
CA HIS A 102 39.55 52.84 -47.85
C HIS A 102 38.39 53.73 -47.40
N PHE A 103 38.03 53.68 -46.11
CA PHE A 103 36.87 54.42 -45.56
C PHE A 103 37.30 55.58 -44.63
N GLY A 104 38.55 55.57 -44.14
CA GLY A 104 39.06 56.58 -43.21
C GLY A 104 38.49 56.44 -41.80
N GLU A 105 38.09 55.23 -41.42
CA GLU A 105 37.60 54.91 -40.07
C GLU A 105 38.65 54.13 -39.28
N THR A 106 38.83 54.48 -38.02
CA THR A 106 39.77 53.79 -37.12
C THR A 106 38.97 52.90 -36.18
N VAL A 107 39.08 51.58 -36.37
CA VAL A 107 38.32 50.58 -35.61
C VAL A 107 39.29 49.49 -35.16
N GLU A 108 39.30 49.17 -33.87
CA GLU A 108 40.14 48.08 -33.34
C GLU A 108 39.54 46.70 -33.67
N PRO A 109 40.35 45.66 -33.97
CA PRO A 109 39.84 44.33 -34.31
C PRO A 109 38.91 43.72 -33.25
N ASP A 110 39.22 43.91 -31.97
CA ASP A 110 38.43 43.38 -30.85
C ASP A 110 37.03 44.00 -30.76
N SER A 111 36.84 45.20 -31.30
CA SER A 111 35.54 45.88 -31.26
C SER A 111 34.46 45.14 -32.06
N PHE A 112 34.85 44.43 -33.13
CA PHE A 112 33.94 43.61 -33.94
C PHE A 112 33.42 42.38 -33.18
N VAL A 113 34.16 41.91 -32.17
CA VAL A 113 33.74 40.79 -31.31
C VAL A 113 32.80 41.27 -30.21
N GLN A 114 33.12 42.41 -29.58
CA GLN A 114 32.31 42.96 -28.49
C GLN A 114 30.97 43.53 -28.98
N ASN A 115 30.96 44.17 -30.15
CA ASN A 115 29.79 44.80 -30.74
C ASN A 115 29.56 44.24 -32.15
N PRO A 116 28.89 43.07 -32.28
CA PRO A 116 28.62 42.46 -33.57
C PRO A 116 27.73 43.38 -34.43
N ILE A 117 28.07 43.51 -35.71
CA ILE A 117 27.33 44.33 -36.68
C ILE A 117 26.39 43.42 -37.44
N LEU A 118 25.09 43.60 -37.22
CA LEU A 118 24.03 42.78 -37.82
C LEU A 118 23.09 43.66 -38.64
N PHE A 119 22.77 43.21 -39.86
CA PHE A 119 21.72 43.79 -40.69
C PHE A 119 20.59 42.77 -40.90
N GLY A 120 19.37 43.26 -41.04
CA GLY A 120 18.20 42.43 -41.29
C GLY A 120 17.01 43.25 -41.76
N ASP A 121 16.06 42.60 -42.41
CA ASP A 121 14.85 43.19 -42.99
C ASP A 121 13.57 42.86 -42.18
N TYR A 122 13.72 42.14 -41.06
CA TYR A 122 12.63 41.49 -40.35
C TYR A 122 12.20 42.16 -39.04
N ILE A 123 12.82 43.27 -38.65
CA ILE A 123 12.51 43.96 -37.38
C ILE A 123 11.06 44.51 -37.32
N LYS A 124 10.43 44.73 -38.48
CA LYS A 124 9.01 45.13 -38.60
C LYS A 124 8.17 43.90 -38.94
N MET A 125 7.48 43.36 -37.93
CA MET A 125 6.59 42.21 -38.09
C MET A 125 5.37 42.54 -38.97
N GLY A 126 5.05 41.66 -39.92
CA GLY A 126 3.86 41.78 -40.78
C GLY A 126 3.93 42.85 -41.89
N ALA A 127 5.09 43.48 -42.09
CA ALA A 127 5.29 44.41 -43.20
C ALA A 127 5.23 43.68 -44.55
N ALA A 128 4.60 44.31 -45.55
CA ALA A 128 4.65 43.82 -46.93
C ALA A 128 6.10 43.80 -47.43
N GLU A 129 6.43 42.93 -48.39
CA GLU A 129 7.80 42.77 -48.90
C GLU A 129 8.42 44.09 -49.38
N ALA A 130 7.62 44.98 -49.97
CA ALA A 130 8.06 46.30 -50.42
C ALA A 130 8.39 47.28 -49.28
N ASP A 131 7.88 47.04 -48.06
CA ASP A 131 8.08 47.88 -46.88
C ASP A 131 9.15 47.33 -45.93
N LYS A 132 9.66 46.12 -46.20
CA LYS A 132 10.79 45.52 -45.49
C LYS A 132 12.08 46.23 -45.92
N MET A 133 12.74 46.88 -44.97
CA MET A 133 13.95 47.65 -45.21
C MET A 133 15.13 46.92 -44.58
N TYR A 134 16.19 46.69 -45.35
CA TYR A 134 17.42 46.09 -44.84
C TYR A 134 18.18 47.11 -43.99
N GLU A 135 18.07 47.00 -42.67
CA GLU A 135 18.60 47.99 -41.72
C GLU A 135 19.46 47.37 -40.62
N GLU A 136 20.26 48.22 -39.98
CA GLU A 136 21.16 47.80 -38.91
C GLU A 136 20.39 47.50 -37.60
N LEU A 137 20.62 46.32 -37.05
CA LEU A 137 20.00 45.83 -35.83
C LEU A 137 20.80 46.27 -34.60
N SER A 138 20.56 47.50 -34.15
CA SER A 138 21.28 48.11 -33.01
C SER A 138 20.78 47.67 -31.63
N ASP A 139 19.47 47.40 -31.48
CA ASP A 139 18.86 47.04 -30.19
C ASP A 139 18.60 45.53 -30.10
N MET A 140 19.46 44.82 -29.35
CA MET A 140 19.34 43.38 -29.11
C MET A 140 18.13 42.99 -28.27
N THR A 141 17.62 43.87 -27.41
CA THR A 141 16.42 43.60 -26.62
C THR A 141 15.18 43.63 -27.52
N LYS A 142 15.10 44.64 -28.38
CA LYS A 142 14.03 44.75 -29.38
C LYS A 142 14.08 43.57 -30.35
N LEU A 143 15.26 43.19 -30.84
CA LEU A 143 15.44 42.03 -31.71
C LEU A 143 14.94 40.75 -31.03
N LYS A 144 15.31 40.52 -29.77
CA LYS A 144 14.86 39.35 -29.00
C LYS A 144 13.34 39.30 -28.89
N ASN A 145 12.68 40.42 -28.58
CA ASN A 145 11.23 40.48 -28.47
C ASN A 145 10.56 40.18 -29.82
N VAL A 146 11.04 40.80 -30.91
CA VAL A 146 10.50 40.56 -32.26
C VAL A 146 10.67 39.09 -32.68
N LEU A 147 11.82 38.47 -32.40
CA LEU A 147 12.04 37.05 -32.70
C LEU A 147 11.12 36.13 -31.89
N ASN A 148 10.83 36.46 -30.63
CA ASN A 148 9.85 35.74 -29.82
C ASN A 148 8.43 35.91 -30.38
N ASP A 149 8.05 37.11 -30.83
CA ASP A 149 6.75 37.37 -31.44
C ASP A 149 6.55 36.52 -32.72
N TYR A 150 7.57 36.42 -33.58
CA TYR A 150 7.55 35.52 -34.75
C TYR A 150 7.47 34.04 -34.37
N LEU A 151 8.15 33.64 -33.29
CA LEU A 151 8.13 32.27 -32.80
C LEU A 151 6.73 31.91 -32.28
N ASP A 152 6.09 32.83 -31.55
CA ASP A 152 4.74 32.66 -31.04
C ASP A 152 3.70 32.63 -32.16
N ASP A 153 3.80 33.51 -33.17
CA ASP A 153 2.91 33.48 -34.34
C ASP A 153 3.02 32.15 -35.09
N PHE A 154 4.23 31.63 -35.30
CA PHE A 154 4.39 30.32 -35.90
C PHE A 154 3.77 29.21 -35.05
N ASN A 155 4.04 29.20 -33.74
CA ASN A 155 3.53 28.18 -32.83
C ASN A 155 1.98 28.23 -32.70
N MET A 156 1.35 29.38 -32.97
CA MET A 156 -0.11 29.49 -33.05
C MET A 156 -0.67 28.94 -34.38
N GLN A 157 0.04 29.12 -35.49
CA GLN A 157 -0.39 28.67 -36.82
C GLN A 157 -0.09 27.18 -37.07
N SER A 158 0.96 26.63 -36.44
CA SER A 158 1.43 25.26 -36.62
C SER A 158 1.11 24.37 -35.43
N SER A 159 0.62 23.15 -35.69
CA SER A 159 0.45 22.12 -34.65
C SER A 159 1.77 21.44 -34.24
N LYS A 160 2.87 21.67 -34.98
CA LYS A 160 4.22 21.20 -34.67
C LYS A 160 5.02 22.37 -34.08
N GLU A 161 5.46 22.23 -32.82
CA GLU A 161 6.35 23.19 -32.12
C GLU A 161 7.69 23.33 -32.87
N MET A 162 8.09 24.57 -33.18
CA MET A 162 9.24 24.83 -34.06
C MET A 162 10.59 24.77 -33.34
N LYS A 163 11.61 24.18 -33.98
CA LYS A 163 13.01 24.27 -33.51
C LYS A 163 14.02 24.84 -34.52
N LEU A 164 13.76 24.84 -35.83
CA LEU A 164 14.79 25.15 -36.84
C LEU A 164 14.34 26.00 -38.05
N VAL A 165 13.05 26.33 -38.20
CA VAL A 165 12.52 26.95 -39.44
C VAL A 165 12.08 28.41 -39.21
N LEU A 166 12.58 29.06 -38.16
CA LEU A 166 12.16 30.43 -37.84
C LEU A 166 12.52 31.41 -38.96
N ALA A 167 13.72 31.26 -39.56
CA ALA A 167 14.17 32.13 -40.64
C ALA A 167 13.29 32.03 -41.90
N ALA A 168 12.90 30.82 -42.33
CA ALA A 168 12.02 30.66 -43.48
C ALA A 168 10.63 31.27 -43.23
N HIS A 169 10.12 31.12 -42.00
CA HIS A 169 8.85 31.73 -41.61
C HIS A 169 8.92 33.27 -41.55
N ILE A 170 10.00 33.83 -40.99
CA ILE A 170 10.25 35.28 -40.98
C ILE A 170 10.26 35.85 -42.41
N CYS A 171 10.89 35.15 -43.35
CA CYS A 171 10.91 35.53 -44.76
C CYS A 171 9.56 35.31 -45.47
N GLY A 172 8.62 34.56 -44.87
CA GLY A 172 7.36 34.18 -45.50
C GLY A 172 7.51 33.09 -46.57
N TYR A 173 8.60 32.34 -46.55
CA TYR A 173 8.89 31.30 -47.53
C TYR A 173 8.30 29.95 -47.11
N GLN A 174 7.82 29.19 -48.09
CA GLN A 174 7.32 27.84 -47.84
C GLN A 174 8.50 26.91 -47.55
N CYS A 175 8.61 26.39 -46.34
CA CYS A 175 9.64 25.40 -46.02
C CYS A 175 9.18 23.99 -46.39
N PHE A 176 10.00 23.29 -47.17
CA PHE A 176 9.84 21.90 -47.51
C PHE A 176 10.99 21.09 -46.91
N GLN A 177 10.65 20.04 -46.18
CA GLN A 177 11.59 19.09 -45.61
C GLN A 177 11.14 17.68 -46.00
N ILE A 178 12.09 16.82 -46.38
CA ILE A 178 11.81 15.43 -46.74
C ILE A 178 11.42 14.63 -45.49
N GLU A 179 10.32 13.90 -45.57
CA GLU A 179 9.94 12.89 -44.58
C GLU A 179 10.43 11.52 -45.09
N LEU A 180 11.36 10.89 -44.38
CA LEU A 180 11.94 9.62 -44.80
C LEU A 180 10.96 8.47 -44.55
N CYS A 181 10.49 7.85 -45.62
CA CYS A 181 9.60 6.69 -45.56
C CYS A 181 10.40 5.37 -45.63
N ARG A 182 9.73 4.27 -45.32
CA ARG A 182 10.34 2.93 -45.37
C ARG A 182 10.78 2.60 -46.80
N GLY A 183 12.07 2.34 -46.98
CA GLY A 183 12.64 2.07 -48.30
C GLY A 183 12.78 3.32 -49.17
N TYR A 184 12.95 4.50 -48.56
CA TYR A 184 13.27 5.73 -49.25
C TYR A 184 14.53 5.55 -50.10
N ASP A 185 14.34 5.57 -51.42
CA ASP A 185 15.38 5.34 -52.41
C ASP A 185 15.51 6.55 -53.33
N TYR A 186 16.34 6.40 -54.36
CA TYR A 186 16.57 7.44 -55.36
C TYR A 186 15.32 7.85 -56.13
N SER A 187 14.37 6.92 -56.35
CA SER A 187 13.12 7.24 -57.04
C SER A 187 12.19 8.11 -56.19
N ALA A 188 12.08 7.81 -54.89
CA ALA A 188 11.31 8.62 -53.95
C ALA A 188 11.89 10.03 -53.82
N PHE A 189 13.22 10.17 -53.82
CA PHE A 189 13.90 11.45 -53.81
C PHE A 189 13.60 12.30 -55.05
N HIS A 190 13.59 11.69 -56.24
CA HIS A 190 13.21 12.38 -57.47
C HIS A 190 11.77 12.87 -57.45
N GLU A 191 10.83 12.11 -56.89
CA GLU A 191 9.45 12.56 -56.71
C GLU A 191 9.35 13.78 -55.79
N ASP A 192 10.18 13.88 -54.75
CA ASP A 192 10.22 15.06 -53.88
C ASP A 192 10.86 16.28 -54.57
N ILE A 193 11.90 16.09 -55.38
CA ILE A 193 12.47 17.17 -56.21
C ILE A 193 11.43 17.67 -57.23
N LYS A 194 10.67 16.78 -57.87
CA LYS A 194 9.59 17.18 -58.79
C LYS A 194 8.56 18.09 -58.10
N LYS A 195 8.14 17.76 -56.87
CA LYS A 195 7.24 18.61 -56.07
C LYS A 195 7.85 19.99 -55.79
N LEU A 196 9.15 20.06 -55.50
CA LEU A 196 9.85 21.33 -55.31
C LEU A 196 9.83 22.18 -56.58
N TYR A 197 10.04 21.58 -57.74
CA TYR A 197 9.97 22.27 -59.04
C TYR A 197 8.54 22.74 -59.36
N ASP A 198 7.51 21.99 -58.95
CA ASP A 198 6.12 22.43 -59.07
C ASP A 198 5.83 23.67 -58.21
N PHE A 199 6.30 23.70 -56.95
CA PHE A 199 6.12 24.86 -56.07
C PHE A 199 6.88 26.10 -56.56
N ALA A 200 8.15 25.93 -56.91
CA ALA A 200 9.02 27.05 -57.29
C ALA A 200 8.80 27.53 -58.74
N GLY A 201 8.59 26.60 -59.68
CA GLY A 201 8.49 26.87 -61.11
C GLY A 201 7.07 27.18 -61.59
N ILE A 202 6.12 26.27 -61.33
CA ILE A 202 4.73 26.40 -61.80
C ILE A 202 3.96 27.40 -60.94
N GLN A 203 3.95 27.20 -59.62
CA GLN A 203 3.18 28.04 -58.69
C GLN A 203 3.85 29.38 -58.38
N ASN A 204 5.11 29.55 -58.75
CA ASN A 204 5.91 30.75 -58.50
C ASN A 204 5.93 31.16 -57.02
N LYS A 205 6.10 30.18 -56.11
CA LYS A 205 6.21 30.41 -54.67
C LYS A 205 7.65 30.28 -54.21
N HIS A 206 8.12 31.24 -53.40
CA HIS A 206 9.41 31.14 -52.72
C HIS A 206 9.40 29.94 -51.77
N THR A 207 10.28 28.99 -52.03
CA THR A 207 10.33 27.70 -51.35
C THR A 207 11.73 27.46 -50.81
N VAL A 208 11.83 27.17 -49.51
CA VAL A 208 13.08 26.77 -48.87
C VAL A 208 13.11 25.25 -48.78
N PHE A 209 14.08 24.61 -49.42
CA PHE A 209 14.35 23.20 -49.25
C PHE A 209 15.38 23.00 -48.12
N LEU A 210 14.92 22.50 -46.98
CA LEU A 210 15.77 22.15 -45.85
C LEU A 210 16.17 20.67 -45.94
N PHE A 211 17.47 20.44 -46.10
CA PHE A 211 18.04 19.10 -46.26
C PHE A 211 19.14 18.86 -45.23
N THR A 212 18.93 17.87 -44.36
CA THR A 212 19.81 17.55 -43.22
C THR A 212 20.70 16.35 -43.51
N ASP A 213 21.81 16.25 -42.80
CA ASP A 213 22.79 15.16 -42.94
C ASP A 213 22.15 13.76 -42.82
N THR A 214 21.19 13.58 -41.91
CA THR A 214 20.44 12.32 -41.72
C THR A 214 19.51 11.93 -42.86
N GLN A 215 19.11 12.89 -43.70
CA GLN A 215 18.30 12.61 -44.88
C GLN A 215 19.15 12.14 -46.07
N ILE A 216 20.48 12.22 -45.97
CA ILE A 216 21.41 11.72 -46.99
C ILE A 216 21.59 10.21 -46.76
N VAL A 217 20.63 9.42 -47.24
CA VAL A 217 20.70 7.94 -47.19
C VAL A 217 21.73 7.41 -48.19
N VAL A 218 21.83 8.06 -49.34
CA VAL A 218 22.63 7.66 -50.50
C VAL A 218 23.38 8.90 -51.00
N GLU A 219 24.67 8.78 -51.30
CA GLU A 219 25.53 9.93 -51.66
C GLU A 219 25.13 10.56 -53.01
N GLU A 220 24.48 9.77 -53.88
CA GLU A 220 23.92 10.18 -55.17
C GLU A 220 22.89 11.31 -55.03
N PHE A 221 22.23 11.47 -53.87
CA PHE A 221 21.34 12.62 -53.63
C PHE A 221 22.10 13.95 -53.75
N LEU A 222 23.37 13.98 -53.34
CA LEU A 222 24.19 15.18 -53.44
C LEU A 222 24.67 15.47 -54.86
N GLU A 223 24.67 14.48 -55.75
CA GLU A 223 24.94 14.69 -57.17
C GLU A 223 23.84 15.54 -57.81
N ASP A 224 22.58 15.22 -57.54
CA ASP A 224 21.43 15.98 -58.02
C ASP A 224 21.42 17.40 -57.44
N ILE A 225 21.72 17.55 -56.13
CA ILE A 225 21.86 18.88 -55.51
C ILE A 225 23.00 19.68 -56.13
N ASN A 226 24.13 19.04 -56.43
CA ASN A 226 25.24 19.67 -57.12
C ASN A 226 24.83 20.16 -58.52
N ASN A 227 24.01 19.39 -59.24
CA ASN A 227 23.45 19.79 -60.54
C ASN A 227 22.49 20.98 -60.41
N ILE A 228 21.60 20.98 -59.42
CA ILE A 228 20.69 22.10 -59.12
C ILE A 228 21.48 23.37 -58.78
N LEU A 229 22.53 23.26 -57.96
CA LEU A 229 23.35 24.42 -57.57
C LEU A 229 24.17 25.01 -58.73
N ASN A 230 24.52 24.21 -59.74
CA ASN A 230 25.26 24.67 -60.92
C ASN A 230 24.35 25.25 -61.99
N SER A 231 23.40 24.43 -62.44
CA SER A 231 22.60 24.67 -63.64
C SER A 231 21.17 25.11 -63.31
N GLY A 232 20.65 24.71 -62.16
CA GLY A 232 19.24 24.85 -61.79
C GLY A 232 18.37 23.69 -62.29
N GLU A 233 18.95 22.68 -62.94
CA GLU A 233 18.27 21.49 -63.45
C GLU A 233 18.94 20.19 -62.97
N VAL A 234 18.17 19.11 -62.96
CA VAL A 234 18.68 17.74 -62.74
C VAL A 234 18.50 16.96 -64.04
N PRO A 235 19.58 16.38 -64.61
CA PRO A 235 19.49 15.60 -65.84
C PRO A 235 18.55 14.39 -65.68
N ASN A 236 17.71 14.12 -66.69
CA ASN A 236 16.78 13.00 -66.74
C ASN A 236 15.78 12.91 -65.55
N LEU A 237 15.49 14.03 -64.88
CA LEU A 237 14.53 14.04 -63.77
C LEU A 237 13.08 13.83 -64.23
N PHE A 238 12.70 14.41 -65.38
CA PHE A 238 11.33 14.38 -65.90
C PHE A 238 11.19 13.38 -67.03
N GLU A 239 10.23 12.47 -66.90
CA GLU A 239 9.79 11.64 -68.02
C GLU A 239 9.04 12.50 -69.07
N PRO A 240 8.94 12.06 -70.34
CA PRO A 240 8.33 12.87 -71.41
C PRO A 240 6.92 13.40 -71.11
N ASP A 241 6.10 12.62 -70.40
CA ASP A 241 4.74 13.00 -70.01
C ASP A 241 4.73 14.06 -68.90
N GLU A 242 5.69 14.00 -67.98
CA GLU A 242 5.84 14.96 -66.86
C GLU A 242 6.46 16.27 -67.35
N TYR A 243 7.40 16.19 -68.27
CA TYR A 243 7.95 17.34 -68.97
C TYR A 243 6.84 18.16 -69.63
N GLU A 244 5.89 17.49 -70.30
CA GLU A 244 4.75 18.19 -70.91
C GLU A 244 3.83 18.85 -69.86
N LYS A 245 3.62 18.22 -68.70
CA LYS A 245 2.86 18.84 -67.60
C LYS A 245 3.52 20.12 -67.11
N LEU A 246 4.85 20.13 -66.96
CA LEU A 246 5.60 21.30 -66.52
C LEU A 246 5.50 22.45 -67.54
N ILE A 247 5.62 22.16 -68.83
CA ILE A 247 5.43 23.16 -69.90
C ILE A 247 4.01 23.72 -69.89
N ILE A 248 2.98 22.88 -69.75
CA ILE A 248 1.58 23.32 -69.68
C ILE A 248 1.37 24.21 -68.44
N GLY A 249 1.94 23.84 -67.29
CA GLY A 249 1.85 24.58 -66.04
C GLY A 249 2.51 25.96 -66.11
N CYS A 250 3.67 26.07 -66.78
CA CYS A 250 4.41 27.33 -66.89
C CYS A 250 3.96 28.23 -68.04
N ARG A 251 3.15 27.73 -68.99
CA ARG A 251 2.67 28.48 -70.15
C ARG A 251 1.95 29.80 -69.80
N PRO A 252 1.06 29.87 -68.79
CA PRO A 252 0.41 31.13 -68.40
C PRO A 252 1.44 32.19 -67.97
N GLY A 253 2.43 31.80 -67.16
CA GLY A 253 3.48 32.70 -66.71
C GLY A 253 4.45 33.13 -67.82
N ALA A 254 4.77 32.22 -68.74
CA ALA A 254 5.62 32.53 -69.89
C ALA A 254 4.94 33.54 -70.84
N LYS A 255 3.62 33.43 -71.00
CA LYS A 255 2.80 34.36 -71.78
C LYS A 255 2.82 35.78 -71.21
N GLU A 256 2.73 35.92 -69.88
CA GLU A 256 2.80 37.22 -69.20
C GLU A 256 4.14 37.93 -69.43
N VAL A 257 5.23 37.16 -69.53
CA VAL A 257 6.59 37.69 -69.77
C VAL A 257 6.90 37.87 -71.27
N GLY A 258 5.95 37.53 -72.15
CA GLY A 258 6.06 37.74 -73.60
C GLY A 258 6.81 36.64 -74.36
N ILE A 259 6.98 35.46 -73.77
CA ILE A 259 7.63 34.30 -74.42
C ILE A 259 6.62 33.62 -75.37
N PRO A 260 6.97 33.33 -76.63
CA PRO A 260 6.07 32.68 -77.58
C PRO A 260 5.59 31.29 -77.13
N GLU A 261 4.28 31.05 -77.13
CA GLU A 261 3.65 29.80 -76.64
C GLU A 261 4.10 28.52 -77.38
N GLY A 262 4.59 28.66 -78.62
CA GLY A 262 5.06 27.53 -79.43
C GLY A 262 6.50 27.09 -79.16
N ASN A 263 7.30 27.90 -78.44
CA ASN A 263 8.70 27.59 -78.18
C ASN A 263 8.84 26.85 -76.83
N ARG A 264 8.81 25.52 -76.90
CA ARG A 264 8.84 24.63 -75.73
C ARG A 264 10.11 24.82 -74.90
N ASP A 265 11.26 24.94 -75.56
CA ASP A 265 12.56 25.10 -74.90
C ASP A 265 12.63 26.43 -74.14
N ALA A 266 12.12 27.51 -74.74
CA ALA A 266 12.08 28.81 -74.06
C ALA A 266 11.13 28.82 -72.84
N ILE A 267 10.05 28.04 -72.87
CA ILE A 267 9.15 27.88 -71.71
C ILE A 267 9.84 27.04 -70.61
N TYR A 268 10.63 26.04 -70.99
CA TYR A 268 11.41 25.25 -70.04
C TYR A 268 12.50 26.11 -69.38
N ASP A 269 13.29 26.84 -70.15
CA ASP A 269 14.30 27.77 -69.65
C ASP A 269 13.68 28.81 -68.71
N PHE A 270 12.48 29.29 -69.04
CA PHE A 270 11.71 30.18 -68.18
C PHE A 270 11.34 29.52 -66.84
N CYS A 271 10.89 28.26 -66.86
CA CYS A 271 10.62 27.50 -65.64
C CYS A 271 11.88 27.32 -64.80
N ILE A 272 13.01 26.92 -65.39
CA ILE A 272 14.28 26.74 -64.67
C ILE A 272 14.76 28.07 -64.07
N ASN A 273 14.63 29.18 -64.79
CA ASN A 273 14.94 30.50 -64.23
C ASN A 273 14.03 30.87 -63.05
N ARG A 274 12.73 30.54 -63.11
CA ARG A 274 11.83 30.71 -61.95
C ARG A 274 12.26 29.84 -60.78
N VAL A 275 12.61 28.57 -61.02
CA VAL A 275 13.11 27.67 -59.98
C VAL A 275 14.37 28.26 -59.34
N ARG A 276 15.33 28.75 -60.12
CA ARG A 276 16.57 29.38 -59.59
C ARG A 276 16.31 30.62 -58.73
N ASN A 277 15.28 31.40 -59.04
CA ASN A 277 14.94 32.61 -58.29
C ASN A 277 14.13 32.31 -57.02
N ASN A 278 13.32 31.23 -57.04
CA ASN A 278 12.36 30.94 -55.98
C ASN A 278 12.79 29.82 -55.04
N LEU A 279 13.68 28.91 -55.47
CA LEU A 279 14.15 27.78 -54.67
C LEU A 279 15.42 28.14 -53.92
N HIS A 280 15.34 28.15 -52.58
CA HIS A 280 16.49 28.33 -51.70
C HIS A 280 16.82 27.01 -51.01
N ILE A 281 18.04 26.49 -51.20
CA ILE A 281 18.47 25.21 -50.63
C ILE A 281 19.33 25.48 -49.40
N VAL A 282 18.93 24.93 -48.25
CA VAL A 282 19.67 24.98 -46.99
C VAL A 282 20.16 23.58 -46.65
N LEU A 283 21.48 23.41 -46.62
CA LEU A 283 22.14 22.15 -46.31
C LEU A 283 22.70 22.20 -44.89
N CYS A 284 22.22 21.30 -44.02
CA CYS A 284 22.73 21.17 -42.66
C CYS A 284 23.57 19.91 -42.54
N MET A 285 24.90 20.06 -42.61
CA MET A 285 25.86 18.94 -42.54
C MET A 285 26.73 19.02 -41.28
N SER A 286 27.08 17.87 -40.71
CA SER A 286 28.02 17.84 -39.60
C SER A 286 29.46 18.03 -40.10
N PRO A 287 30.24 18.96 -39.54
CA PRO A 287 31.68 19.08 -39.87
C PRO A 287 32.53 17.93 -39.27
N VAL A 288 31.90 17.10 -38.43
CA VAL A 288 32.53 16.02 -37.69
C VAL A 288 32.73 14.81 -38.61
N GLY A 289 33.92 14.21 -38.56
CA GLY A 289 34.29 13.08 -39.43
C GLY A 289 34.85 13.51 -40.79
N SER A 290 35.10 12.54 -41.67
CA SER A 290 35.65 12.77 -43.01
C SER A 290 34.58 13.01 -44.09
N ALA A 291 33.31 12.73 -43.80
CA ALA A 291 32.21 12.75 -44.78
C ALA A 291 32.03 14.12 -45.41
N PHE A 292 31.81 15.18 -44.61
CA PHE A 292 31.69 16.55 -45.10
C PHE A 292 32.88 16.97 -45.99
N ARG A 293 34.11 16.69 -45.55
CA ARG A 293 35.32 17.02 -46.31
C ARG A 293 35.41 16.26 -47.64
N SER A 294 34.97 15.01 -47.64
CA SER A 294 34.94 14.17 -48.85
C SER A 294 33.86 14.66 -49.82
N ARG A 295 32.67 14.98 -49.32
CA ARG A 295 31.57 15.58 -50.08
C ARG A 295 31.95 16.91 -50.69
N CYS A 296 32.61 17.81 -49.96
CA CYS A 296 33.12 19.06 -50.54
C CYS A 296 34.11 18.86 -51.71
N ARG A 297 34.85 17.74 -51.73
CA ARG A 297 35.78 17.40 -52.82
C ARG A 297 35.07 16.72 -53.99
N MET A 298 34.10 15.84 -53.71
CA MET A 298 33.30 15.14 -54.72
C MET A 298 32.32 16.08 -55.42
N PHE A 299 31.74 17.02 -54.68
CA PHE A 299 30.70 17.96 -55.12
C PHE A 299 31.17 19.42 -54.89
N PRO A 300 32.01 19.98 -55.79
CA PRO A 300 32.60 21.29 -55.60
C PRO A 300 31.58 22.44 -55.50
N SER A 301 30.37 22.26 -56.01
CA SER A 301 29.33 23.31 -56.00
C SER A 301 28.80 23.60 -54.60
N LEU A 302 28.94 22.65 -53.67
CA LEU A 302 28.66 22.86 -52.25
C LEU A 302 29.53 23.97 -51.65
N VAL A 303 30.78 24.12 -52.12
CA VAL A 303 31.67 25.19 -51.64
C VAL A 303 31.59 26.40 -52.56
N ASN A 304 31.48 26.19 -53.87
CA ASN A 304 31.56 27.27 -54.84
C ASN A 304 30.28 28.11 -54.95
N CYS A 305 29.10 27.47 -54.82
CA CYS A 305 27.81 28.13 -55.02
C CYS A 305 27.16 28.54 -53.69
N CYS A 306 27.36 27.78 -52.62
CA CYS A 306 26.77 28.07 -51.30
C CYS A 306 27.61 29.07 -50.48
N THR A 307 26.97 29.69 -49.49
CA THR A 307 27.65 30.33 -48.36
C THR A 307 27.74 29.30 -47.23
N ILE A 308 28.89 29.24 -46.55
CA ILE A 308 29.12 28.28 -45.47
C ILE A 308 29.12 29.08 -44.17
N ASP A 309 28.23 28.69 -43.26
CA ASP A 309 28.17 29.20 -41.90
C ASP A 309 28.68 28.12 -40.94
N TRP A 310 29.80 28.41 -40.28
CA TRP A 310 30.46 27.50 -39.36
C TRP A 310 30.04 27.76 -37.92
N PHE A 311 29.13 26.92 -37.44
CA PHE A 311 28.71 26.93 -36.04
C PHE A 311 29.81 26.44 -35.11
N VAL A 312 30.15 27.29 -34.14
CA VAL A 312 31.03 26.96 -33.03
C VAL A 312 30.23 26.56 -31.80
N GLU A 313 30.91 25.95 -30.83
CA GLU A 313 30.32 25.62 -29.53
C GLU A 313 29.82 26.89 -28.83
N TRP A 314 28.78 26.75 -27.99
CA TRP A 314 28.20 27.89 -27.29
C TRP A 314 29.22 28.50 -26.32
N PRO A 315 29.46 29.83 -26.37
CA PRO A 315 30.35 30.50 -25.43
C PRO A 315 29.74 30.52 -24.02
N LYS A 316 30.60 30.77 -23.02
CA LYS A 316 30.20 30.85 -21.60
C LYS A 316 29.03 31.83 -21.39
N GLU A 317 29.04 32.96 -22.09
CA GLU A 317 28.01 34.00 -21.99
C GLU A 317 26.65 33.51 -22.50
N ALA A 318 26.61 32.77 -23.61
CA ALA A 318 25.38 32.20 -24.16
C ALA A 318 24.78 31.15 -23.23
N LEU A 319 25.63 30.26 -22.68
CA LEU A 319 25.21 29.26 -21.69
C LEU A 319 24.62 29.92 -20.44
N LEU A 320 25.25 30.99 -19.96
CA LEU A 320 24.79 31.75 -18.80
C LEU A 320 23.47 32.48 -19.07
N GLY A 321 23.30 33.07 -20.26
CA GLY A 321 22.06 33.72 -20.67
C GLY A 321 20.88 32.76 -20.70
N VAL A 322 21.09 31.56 -21.24
CA VAL A 322 20.08 30.50 -21.30
C VAL A 322 19.72 29.97 -19.91
N SER A 323 20.71 29.70 -19.05
CA SER A 323 20.42 29.24 -17.67
C SER A 323 19.66 30.30 -16.88
N LYS A 324 20.07 31.58 -16.96
CA LYS A 324 19.39 32.67 -16.24
C LYS A 324 17.93 32.77 -16.66
N SER A 325 17.65 32.77 -17.96
CA SER A 325 16.28 32.81 -18.48
C SER A 325 15.45 31.58 -18.09
N SER A 326 16.09 30.41 -17.95
CA SER A 326 15.40 29.17 -17.60
C SER A 326 15.10 29.05 -16.09
N PHE A 327 15.94 29.65 -15.24
CA PHE A 327 15.78 29.62 -13.78
C PHE A 327 14.99 30.81 -13.20
N GLU A 328 14.78 31.87 -13.97
CA GLU A 328 13.96 33.01 -13.59
C GLU A 328 12.55 32.64 -13.05
N PRO A 329 11.76 31.75 -13.71
CA PRO A 329 10.42 31.36 -13.25
C PRO A 329 10.43 30.40 -12.04
N VAL A 330 11.59 29.92 -11.59
CA VAL A 330 11.70 28.84 -10.61
C VAL A 330 11.87 29.42 -9.19
N ASP A 331 11.00 29.00 -8.28
CA ASP A 331 11.10 29.35 -6.87
C ASP A 331 12.11 28.42 -6.15
N LEU A 332 13.35 28.88 -6.01
CA LEU A 332 14.44 28.20 -5.29
C LEU A 332 14.55 28.65 -3.82
N GLY A 333 13.52 29.30 -3.27
CA GLY A 333 13.57 29.97 -1.98
C GLY A 333 13.96 31.44 -2.13
N ALA A 334 13.63 32.26 -1.12
CA ALA A 334 13.64 33.73 -1.17
C ALA A 334 15.02 34.42 -1.35
N GLN A 335 16.05 33.71 -1.81
CA GLN A 335 17.42 34.21 -1.98
C GLN A 335 17.78 34.32 -3.47
N GLU A 336 17.74 35.54 -4.00
CA GLU A 336 18.09 35.83 -5.41
C GLU A 336 19.53 35.42 -5.76
N HIS A 337 20.46 35.48 -4.80
CA HIS A 337 21.85 35.03 -4.96
C HIS A 337 21.95 33.56 -5.37
N LEU A 338 21.08 32.69 -4.82
CA LEU A 338 21.11 31.26 -5.10
C LEU A 338 20.76 30.95 -6.57
N LYS A 339 19.85 31.71 -7.18
CA LYS A 339 19.50 31.56 -8.61
C LYS A 339 20.69 31.87 -9.51
N GLN A 340 21.46 32.90 -9.16
CA GLN A 340 22.66 33.24 -9.90
C GLN A 340 23.76 32.18 -9.71
N SER A 341 23.99 31.71 -8.48
CA SER A 341 24.94 30.62 -8.20
C SER A 341 24.59 29.34 -8.97
N VAL A 342 23.31 28.93 -8.98
CA VAL A 342 22.85 27.74 -9.72
C VAL A 342 23.02 27.92 -11.23
N SER A 343 22.76 29.11 -11.75
CA SER A 343 22.98 29.44 -13.17
C SER A 343 24.46 29.33 -13.53
N GLU A 344 25.36 29.90 -12.73
CA GLU A 344 26.81 29.82 -12.94
C GLU A 344 27.32 28.38 -12.82
N MET A 345 26.84 27.62 -11.83
CA MET A 345 27.18 26.21 -11.67
C MET A 345 26.75 25.37 -12.87
N CYS A 346 25.59 25.66 -13.49
CA CYS A 346 25.13 24.96 -14.69
C CYS A 346 26.14 25.06 -15.84
N VAL A 347 26.67 26.27 -16.04
CA VAL A 347 27.67 26.56 -17.06
C VAL A 347 28.99 25.86 -16.73
N ASP A 348 29.45 25.96 -15.48
CA ASP A 348 30.71 25.35 -15.03
C ASP A 348 30.65 23.81 -15.18
N ILE A 349 29.51 23.17 -14.89
CA ILE A 349 29.29 21.73 -15.13
C ILE A 349 29.46 21.43 -16.62
N HIS A 350 28.76 22.12 -17.50
CA HIS A 350 28.84 21.85 -18.94
C HIS A 350 30.26 21.99 -19.49
N MET A 351 30.95 23.07 -19.11
CA MET A 351 32.33 23.33 -19.51
C MET A 351 33.30 22.26 -18.97
N SER A 352 33.11 21.82 -17.72
CA SER A 352 33.92 20.75 -17.12
C SER A 352 33.77 19.43 -17.88
N VAL A 353 32.55 19.11 -18.34
CA VAL A 353 32.30 17.91 -19.14
C VAL A 353 32.93 18.01 -20.52
N THR A 354 32.89 19.19 -21.17
CA THR A 354 33.56 19.40 -22.46
C THR A 354 35.07 19.16 -22.34
N SER A 355 35.72 19.75 -21.33
CA SER A 355 37.15 19.51 -21.07
C SER A 355 37.44 18.03 -20.75
N MET A 356 36.55 17.38 -19.98
CA MET A 356 36.69 15.96 -19.66
C MET A 356 36.50 15.07 -20.91
N ALA A 357 35.59 15.41 -21.81
CA ALA A 357 35.37 14.68 -23.05
C ALA A 357 36.58 14.75 -23.99
N GLU A 358 37.28 15.89 -24.04
CA GLU A 358 38.55 16.01 -24.77
C GLU A 358 39.65 15.12 -24.19
N ARG A 359 39.82 15.15 -22.86
CA ARG A 359 40.77 14.27 -22.15
C ARG A 359 40.43 12.80 -22.38
N PHE A 360 39.15 12.43 -22.27
CA PHE A 360 38.64 11.08 -22.52
C PHE A 360 38.97 10.59 -23.94
N TYR A 361 38.83 11.46 -24.94
CA TYR A 361 39.24 11.15 -26.31
C TYR A 361 40.76 11.01 -26.45
N ASN A 362 41.54 11.89 -25.84
CA ASN A 362 42.99 11.86 -25.93
C ASN A 362 43.58 10.58 -25.32
N GLU A 363 43.07 10.16 -24.16
CA GLU A 363 43.53 9.00 -23.40
C GLU A 363 42.99 7.67 -23.92
N LEU A 364 41.68 7.57 -24.21
CA LEU A 364 41.01 6.30 -24.53
C LEU A 364 40.58 6.16 -25.99
N LYS A 365 40.76 7.21 -26.82
CA LYS A 365 40.27 7.26 -28.22
C LYS A 365 38.77 6.98 -28.33
N ARG A 366 38.01 7.31 -27.28
CA ARG A 366 36.55 7.26 -27.26
C ARG A 366 36.04 8.69 -27.35
N ARG A 367 35.25 8.99 -28.39
CA ARG A 367 34.76 10.35 -28.63
C ARG A 367 33.37 10.51 -28.04
N TYR A 368 33.18 11.54 -27.24
CA TYR A 368 31.87 11.97 -26.74
C TYR A 368 31.69 13.45 -27.09
N TYR A 369 30.47 13.83 -27.47
CA TYR A 369 30.15 15.19 -27.88
C TYR A 369 29.21 15.82 -26.85
N THR A 370 29.63 16.94 -26.29
CA THR A 370 28.75 17.84 -25.55
C THR A 370 28.00 18.71 -26.56
N THR A 371 26.70 18.89 -26.36
CA THR A 371 25.85 19.67 -27.27
C THR A 371 24.96 20.61 -26.47
N PRO A 372 24.49 21.71 -27.08
CA PRO A 372 23.52 22.60 -26.44
C PRO A 372 22.24 21.88 -26.01
N THR A 373 21.83 20.83 -26.74
CA THR A 373 20.68 20.02 -26.35
C THR A 373 20.93 19.24 -25.06
N SER A 374 22.14 18.70 -24.85
CA SER A 374 22.50 18.07 -23.58
C SER A 374 22.52 19.08 -22.42
N TYR A 375 22.90 20.34 -22.68
CA TYR A 375 22.81 21.42 -21.70
C TYR A 375 21.36 21.76 -21.32
N LEU A 376 20.49 21.90 -22.32
CA LEU A 376 19.05 22.10 -22.07
C LEU A 376 18.41 20.89 -21.39
N GLU A 377 18.86 19.67 -21.69
CA GLU A 377 18.38 18.48 -21.00
C GLU A 377 18.78 18.48 -19.53
N LEU A 378 20.02 18.88 -19.18
CA LEU A 378 20.43 19.06 -17.79
C LEU A 378 19.45 19.97 -17.04
N ILE A 379 19.16 21.15 -17.60
CA ILE A 379 18.26 22.13 -16.98
C ILE A 379 16.86 21.53 -16.82
N ASN A 380 16.29 20.98 -17.89
CA ASN A 380 14.95 20.40 -17.85
C ASN A 380 14.85 19.21 -16.89
N LEU A 381 15.86 18.34 -16.85
CA LEU A 381 15.91 17.18 -15.98
C LEU A 381 16.03 17.62 -14.52
N TYR A 382 16.85 18.63 -14.24
CA TYR A 382 16.94 19.23 -12.92
C TYR A 382 15.61 19.83 -12.47
N LEU A 383 14.94 20.65 -13.30
CA LEU A 383 13.66 21.27 -12.94
C LEU A 383 12.57 20.23 -12.65
N ASN A 384 12.49 19.18 -13.47
CA ASN A 384 11.55 18.09 -13.26
C ASN A 384 11.86 17.32 -11.98
N MET A 385 13.12 16.91 -11.79
CA MET A 385 13.54 16.17 -10.59
C MET A 385 13.38 17.01 -9.33
N LEU A 386 13.69 18.30 -9.37
CA LEU A 386 13.53 19.22 -8.25
C LEU A 386 12.05 19.35 -7.89
N THR A 387 11.17 19.50 -8.88
CA THR A 387 9.72 19.58 -8.65
C THR A 387 9.19 18.28 -8.04
N GLU A 388 9.58 17.12 -8.58
CA GLU A 388 9.18 15.82 -8.05
C GLU A 388 9.71 15.58 -6.63
N LYS A 389 10.99 15.82 -6.38
CA LYS A 389 11.61 15.65 -5.07
C LYS A 389 11.08 16.64 -4.05
N THR A 390 10.89 17.90 -4.43
CA THR A 390 10.27 18.90 -3.55
C THR A 390 8.83 18.53 -3.23
N LYS A 391 8.05 18.04 -4.20
CA LYS A 391 6.69 17.57 -3.96
C LYS A 391 6.66 16.32 -3.08
N ASN A 392 7.55 15.36 -3.30
CA ASN A 392 7.66 14.15 -2.47
C ASN A 392 8.09 14.49 -1.05
N ASN A 393 9.09 15.35 -0.89
CA ASN A 393 9.57 15.80 0.42
C ASN A 393 8.52 16.66 1.12
N LYS A 394 7.80 17.54 0.42
CA LYS A 394 6.65 18.30 0.98
C LYS A 394 5.48 17.38 1.33
N ASN A 395 5.18 16.35 0.55
CA ASN A 395 4.12 15.39 0.87
C ASN A 395 4.50 14.54 2.09
N ASN A 396 5.76 14.12 2.20
CA ASN A 396 6.28 13.43 3.37
C ASN A 396 6.25 14.36 4.58
N ASN A 397 6.81 15.58 4.48
CA ASN A 397 6.77 16.57 5.54
C ASN A 397 5.37 17.08 5.90
N ASN A 398 4.42 17.18 4.98
CA ASN A 398 3.04 17.57 5.30
C ASN A 398 2.27 16.40 5.88
N SER A 399 2.55 15.16 5.44
CA SER A 399 2.04 13.98 6.12
C SER A 399 2.61 13.92 7.53
N ASP A 400 3.90 14.20 7.73
CA ASP A 400 4.59 14.23 9.01
C ASP A 400 4.25 15.44 9.89
N ASN A 401 4.03 16.61 9.33
CA ASN A 401 3.59 17.80 10.05
C ASN A 401 2.09 17.72 10.35
N ASN A 402 1.26 17.09 9.53
CA ASN A 402 -0.09 16.72 9.95
C ASN A 402 -0.08 15.55 10.96
N ARG A 403 0.90 14.63 10.92
CA ARG A 403 1.17 13.66 12.01
C ARG A 403 1.51 14.43 13.31
N ASN A 404 2.31 15.49 13.24
CA ASN A 404 2.67 16.34 14.37
C ASN A 404 1.58 17.33 14.80
N ILE A 405 0.70 17.81 13.89
CA ILE A 405 -0.45 18.67 14.18
C ILE A 405 -1.61 17.85 14.74
N ASN A 406 -1.80 16.58 14.35
CA ASN A 406 -2.76 15.71 15.03
C ASN A 406 -2.21 15.21 16.38
N SER A 407 -0.89 15.02 16.51
CA SER A 407 -0.26 14.87 17.83
C SER A 407 -0.40 16.15 18.67
N ASN A 408 -0.21 17.33 18.07
CA ASN A 408 -0.44 18.64 18.69
C ASN A 408 -1.92 19.07 18.71
N ASN A 409 -2.87 18.30 18.19
CA ASN A 409 -4.29 18.47 18.53
C ASN A 409 -4.55 17.82 19.90
N ASN A 410 -3.61 17.03 20.43
CA ASN A 410 -3.48 16.86 21.88
C ASN A 410 -2.97 18.15 22.57
N SER A 411 -2.43 19.13 21.85
CA SER A 411 -2.24 20.48 22.40
C SER A 411 -3.52 21.32 22.35
N ASN A 412 -4.63 20.85 21.77
CA ASN A 412 -5.96 21.39 22.13
C ASN A 412 -6.42 20.86 23.51
N ILE A 413 -5.74 19.86 24.06
CA ILE A 413 -5.78 19.53 25.50
C ILE A 413 -4.92 20.55 26.28
N ASN A 414 -3.84 21.10 25.71
CA ASN A 414 -3.02 22.17 26.32
C ASN A 414 -3.43 23.62 25.98
N SER A 415 -4.28 23.87 24.98
CA SER A 415 -4.79 25.21 24.62
C SER A 415 -6.03 25.54 25.45
N ASN A 416 -6.73 24.51 25.93
CA ASN A 416 -7.54 24.61 27.14
C ASN A 416 -6.71 24.77 28.43
N SER A 417 -5.38 24.85 28.35
CA SER A 417 -4.52 25.22 29.48
C SER A 417 -4.14 26.70 29.50
N ASN A 418 -4.20 27.46 28.40
CA ASN A 418 -3.77 28.87 28.42
C ASN A 418 -4.89 29.92 28.53
N ASN A 419 -6.16 29.57 28.28
CA ASN A 419 -7.29 30.38 28.79
C ASN A 419 -7.86 29.87 30.13
N ASN A 420 -7.27 28.80 30.68
CA ASN A 420 -7.56 28.34 32.03
C ASN A 420 -6.37 28.49 32.99
N ASN A 421 -5.28 29.16 32.63
CA ASN A 421 -4.18 29.41 33.57
C ASN A 421 -4.51 30.45 34.67
N SER A 422 -5.69 31.07 34.62
CA SER A 422 -6.30 31.78 35.77
C SER A 422 -7.23 30.90 36.62
N ASN A 423 -7.64 29.73 36.12
CA ASN A 423 -8.47 28.76 36.85
C ASN A 423 -7.71 27.51 37.30
N ILE A 424 -6.52 27.24 36.73
CA ILE A 424 -5.67 26.11 37.11
C ILE A 424 -4.85 26.42 38.36
N ASN A 425 -4.53 27.69 38.67
CA ASN A 425 -3.90 28.05 39.95
C ASN A 425 -4.88 28.16 41.14
N SER A 426 -6.19 28.20 40.89
CA SER A 426 -7.21 28.05 41.93
C SER A 426 -7.76 26.63 42.03
N ASN A 427 -7.65 25.80 40.97
CA ASN A 427 -8.10 24.40 40.99
C ASN A 427 -7.00 23.35 41.18
N ASN A 428 -5.72 23.65 40.94
CA ASN A 428 -4.64 22.70 41.27
C ASN A 428 -4.22 22.75 42.75
N ASN A 429 -4.45 23.87 43.45
CA ASN A 429 -4.25 23.94 44.91
C ASN A 429 -5.49 23.53 45.73
N SER A 430 -6.66 23.39 45.10
CA SER A 430 -7.87 22.87 45.78
C SER A 430 -8.15 21.39 45.45
N ASN A 431 -7.67 20.85 44.32
CA ASN A 431 -7.88 19.41 43.99
C ASN A 431 -6.65 18.50 44.17
N ILE A 432 -5.43 19.01 44.38
CA ILE A 432 -4.27 18.16 44.71
C ILE A 432 -3.93 18.17 46.21
N ASN A 433 -4.20 19.26 46.94
CA ASN A 433 -4.05 19.29 48.40
C ASN A 433 -5.27 18.81 49.21
N SER A 434 -6.38 18.47 48.57
CA SER A 434 -7.50 17.78 49.24
C SER A 434 -7.46 16.25 49.13
N ASN A 435 -6.50 15.68 48.40
CA ASN A 435 -6.34 14.23 48.26
C ASN A 435 -4.98 13.66 48.71
N ASN A 436 -4.10 14.48 49.30
CA ASN A 436 -2.95 14.02 50.09
C ASN A 436 -3.20 14.05 51.61
N ASN A 437 -4.46 14.00 52.03
CA ASN A 437 -4.78 13.40 53.32
C ASN A 437 -5.26 11.98 53.06
N SER A 438 -4.54 11.03 53.66
CA SER A 438 -4.94 9.65 53.95
C SER A 438 -6.25 9.53 54.77
N ASN A 439 -7.12 10.55 54.72
CA ASN A 439 -8.42 10.63 55.39
C ASN A 439 -9.61 10.78 54.41
N ASN A 440 -9.42 10.85 53.08
CA ASN A 440 -10.55 11.00 52.14
C ASN A 440 -10.92 9.73 51.35
N ASN A 441 -10.01 8.77 51.14
CA ASN A 441 -10.42 7.43 50.73
C ASN A 441 -11.12 6.65 51.87
N SER A 442 -10.87 7.03 53.12
CA SER A 442 -11.66 6.60 54.26
C SER A 442 -12.99 7.34 54.37
N ASN A 443 -13.14 8.59 53.91
CA ASN A 443 -14.44 9.29 53.93
C ASN A 443 -15.37 8.93 52.75
N ILE A 444 -14.86 8.54 51.58
CA ILE A 444 -15.73 8.07 50.48
C ILE A 444 -16.18 6.61 50.72
N ASN A 445 -15.32 5.74 51.28
CA ASN A 445 -15.76 4.42 51.74
C ASN A 445 -16.58 4.46 53.04
N SER A 446 -16.37 5.43 53.93
CA SER A 446 -17.22 5.58 55.15
C SER A 446 -18.57 6.22 54.85
N ASN A 447 -18.68 7.14 53.89
CA ASN A 447 -19.98 7.70 53.51
C ASN A 447 -20.76 6.79 52.54
N ASN A 448 -20.10 6.01 51.68
CA ASN A 448 -20.79 5.06 50.81
C ASN A 448 -21.22 3.77 51.52
N ASN A 449 -20.50 3.31 52.55
CA ASN A 449 -20.97 2.17 53.35
C ASN A 449 -22.08 2.54 54.33
N ASN A 450 -22.15 3.79 54.82
CA ASN A 450 -23.19 4.20 55.77
C ASN A 450 -24.52 4.62 55.12
N ASN A 451 -24.50 5.13 53.88
CA ASN A 451 -25.72 5.57 53.21
C ASN A 451 -26.35 4.48 52.31
N ASN A 452 -25.56 3.61 51.66
CA ASN A 452 -26.12 2.53 50.83
C ASN A 452 -26.62 1.33 51.66
N SER A 453 -26.05 1.07 52.84
CA SER A 453 -26.59 0.06 53.77
C SER A 453 -27.86 0.57 54.46
N LYS A 454 -27.94 1.85 54.83
CA LYS A 454 -29.16 2.43 55.41
C LYS A 454 -30.31 2.47 54.42
N THR A 455 -30.12 2.89 53.16
CA THR A 455 -31.25 3.00 52.22
C THR A 455 -31.70 1.63 51.69
N ALA A 456 -30.80 0.67 51.44
CA ALA A 456 -31.21 -0.68 50.99
C ALA A 456 -31.84 -1.53 52.12
N VAL A 457 -31.34 -1.42 53.36
CA VAL A 457 -31.93 -2.09 54.53
C VAL A 457 -33.23 -1.41 54.96
N THR A 458 -33.31 -0.07 54.92
CA THR A 458 -34.56 0.64 55.25
C THR A 458 -35.63 0.38 54.21
N THR A 459 -35.31 0.31 52.90
CA THR A 459 -36.31 0.00 51.88
C THR A 459 -36.73 -1.47 51.91
N THR A 460 -35.83 -2.45 52.09
CA THR A 460 -36.25 -3.86 52.21
C THR A 460 -37.08 -4.15 53.47
N VAL A 461 -36.74 -3.54 54.61
CA VAL A 461 -37.54 -3.62 55.84
C VAL A 461 -38.86 -2.87 55.69
N THR A 462 -38.88 -1.68 55.07
CA THR A 462 -40.13 -0.92 54.88
C THR A 462 -41.05 -1.56 53.83
N THR A 463 -40.51 -2.19 52.78
CA THR A 463 -41.29 -2.92 51.76
C THR A 463 -41.82 -4.24 52.31
N THR A 464 -41.04 -5.00 53.10
CA THR A 464 -41.55 -6.22 53.77
C THR A 464 -42.60 -5.90 54.84
N VAL A 465 -42.44 -4.80 55.57
CA VAL A 465 -43.44 -4.29 56.53
C VAL A 465 -44.69 -3.75 55.81
N THR A 466 -44.55 -3.02 54.70
CA THR A 466 -45.72 -2.54 53.93
C THR A 466 -46.42 -3.67 53.16
N LEU A 467 -45.72 -4.71 52.73
CA LEU A 467 -46.32 -5.92 52.13
C LEU A 467 -47.03 -6.80 53.17
N THR A 468 -46.50 -6.94 54.38
CA THR A 468 -47.22 -7.60 55.48
C THR A 468 -48.42 -6.79 55.92
N VAL A 469 -48.31 -5.46 56.04
CA VAL A 469 -49.45 -4.57 56.30
C VAL A 469 -50.49 -4.65 55.17
N ARG A 470 -50.08 -4.68 53.90
CA ARG A 470 -51.00 -4.88 52.76
C ARG A 470 -51.74 -6.21 52.86
N LYS A 471 -51.04 -7.30 53.17
CA LYS A 471 -51.65 -8.64 53.31
C LYS A 471 -52.67 -8.68 54.45
N VAL A 472 -52.34 -8.09 55.60
CA VAL A 472 -53.25 -8.00 56.75
C VAL A 472 -54.46 -7.13 56.43
N VAL A 473 -54.26 -5.98 55.76
CA VAL A 473 -55.37 -5.09 55.38
C VAL A 473 -56.27 -5.73 54.31
N MET A 474 -55.71 -6.54 53.40
CA MET A 474 -56.48 -7.33 52.42
C MET A 474 -57.29 -8.45 53.09
N GLU A 475 -56.70 -9.18 54.04
CA GLU A 475 -57.39 -10.23 54.79
C GLU A 475 -58.52 -9.60 55.65
N ASP A 476 -58.26 -8.47 56.30
CA ASP A 476 -59.26 -7.69 57.03
C ASP A 476 -60.41 -7.19 56.13
N GLU A 477 -60.10 -6.70 54.93
CA GLU A 477 -61.11 -6.25 53.96
C GLU A 477 -61.99 -7.44 53.51
N GLN A 478 -61.38 -8.60 53.21
CA GLN A 478 -62.12 -9.80 52.83
C GLN A 478 -63.03 -10.29 53.96
N VAL A 479 -62.56 -10.26 55.20
CA VAL A 479 -63.39 -10.63 56.37
C VAL A 479 -64.52 -9.61 56.58
N ALA A 480 -64.26 -8.32 56.43
CA ALA A 480 -65.29 -7.28 56.51
C ALA A 480 -66.33 -7.43 55.38
N LYS A 481 -65.91 -7.86 54.19
CA LYS A 481 -66.79 -8.09 53.03
C LYS A 481 -67.72 -9.28 53.22
N VAL A 482 -67.18 -10.41 53.69
CA VAL A 482 -67.99 -11.60 54.00
C VAL A 482 -69.03 -11.28 55.07
N LYS A 483 -68.65 -10.52 56.11
CA LYS A 483 -69.60 -10.07 57.13
C LYS A 483 -70.66 -9.13 56.56
N ALA A 484 -70.30 -8.20 55.67
CA ALA A 484 -71.27 -7.31 55.01
C ALA A 484 -72.31 -8.11 54.20
N ASP A 485 -71.86 -9.13 53.46
CA ASP A 485 -72.74 -9.98 52.65
C ASP A 485 -73.68 -10.83 53.54
N GLU A 486 -73.21 -11.32 54.69
CA GLU A 486 -74.02 -12.07 55.66
C GLU A 486 -75.10 -11.21 56.33
N THR A 487 -74.76 -10.01 56.81
CA THR A 487 -75.75 -9.10 57.44
C THR A 487 -76.79 -8.62 56.42
N GLN A 488 -76.40 -8.48 55.15
CA GLN A 488 -77.30 -8.08 54.08
C GLN A 488 -78.35 -9.16 53.76
N ALA A 489 -77.98 -10.44 53.80
CA ALA A 489 -78.91 -11.54 53.59
C ALA A 489 -79.98 -11.61 54.70
N ILE A 490 -79.57 -11.39 55.97
CA ILE A 490 -80.47 -11.41 57.13
C ILE A 490 -81.50 -10.26 57.06
N ALA A 491 -81.08 -9.06 56.63
CA ALA A 491 -82.00 -7.94 56.43
C ALA A 491 -83.03 -8.20 55.32
N HIS A 492 -82.62 -8.89 54.25
CA HIS A 492 -83.50 -9.21 53.12
C HIS A 492 -84.57 -10.26 53.47
N ASP A 493 -84.23 -11.28 54.26
CA ASP A 493 -85.20 -12.30 54.71
C ASP A 493 -86.26 -11.70 55.65
N ALA A 494 -85.87 -10.82 56.57
CA ALA A 494 -86.81 -10.16 57.49
C ALA A 494 -87.83 -9.25 56.78
N GLN A 495 -87.49 -8.69 55.61
CA GLN A 495 -88.42 -7.88 54.80
C GLN A 495 -89.47 -8.74 54.11
N LYS A 496 -89.08 -9.95 53.66
CA LYS A 496 -89.94 -10.85 52.90
C LYS A 496 -91.11 -11.38 53.74
N ASP A 497 -90.89 -11.67 55.01
CA ASP A 497 -91.92 -12.19 55.92
C ASP A 497 -93.00 -11.13 56.25
N LEU A 498 -92.67 -9.84 56.23
CA LEU A 498 -93.62 -8.75 56.48
C LEU A 498 -94.62 -8.57 55.32
N ASP A 499 -94.16 -8.76 54.09
CA ASP A 499 -94.96 -8.57 52.88
C ASP A 499 -96.07 -9.64 52.73
N GLU A 500 -95.92 -10.80 53.37
CA GLU A 500 -96.89 -11.90 53.32
C GLU A 500 -98.13 -11.67 54.22
N ALA A 501 -97.99 -10.91 55.32
CA ALA A 501 -99.04 -10.75 56.34
C ALA A 501 -100.04 -9.59 56.07
N LEU A 502 -99.60 -8.55 55.35
CA LEU A 502 -100.40 -7.33 55.10
C LEU A 502 -101.74 -7.54 54.35
N PRO A 503 -101.85 -8.42 53.33
CA PRO A 503 -103.07 -8.51 52.51
C PRO A 503 -104.32 -8.99 53.29
N ALA A 504 -104.13 -9.87 54.28
CA ALA A 504 -105.24 -10.45 55.04
C ALA A 504 -105.89 -9.46 56.01
N LEU A 505 -105.08 -8.55 56.59
CA LEU A 505 -105.55 -7.51 57.50
C LEU A 505 -106.37 -6.44 56.77
N GLU A 506 -105.95 -6.05 55.56
CA GLU A 506 -106.66 -5.06 54.75
C GLU A 506 -108.05 -5.56 54.31
N ALA A 507 -108.18 -6.86 54.01
CA ALA A 507 -109.46 -7.46 53.65
C ALA A 507 -110.50 -7.39 54.78
N ALA A 508 -110.08 -7.55 56.04
CA ALA A 508 -110.97 -7.50 57.21
C ALA A 508 -111.50 -6.08 57.49
N ILE A 509 -110.67 -5.05 57.32
CA ILE A 509 -111.08 -3.64 57.50
C ILE A 509 -112.10 -3.24 56.43
N LYS A 510 -111.89 -3.70 55.20
CA LYS A 510 -112.80 -3.42 54.09
C LYS A 510 -114.20 -4.02 54.29
N ALA A 511 -114.30 -5.15 54.97
CA ALA A 511 -115.58 -5.74 55.35
C ALA A 511 -116.31 -4.89 56.42
N LEU A 512 -115.58 -4.33 57.39
CA LEU A 512 -116.15 -3.45 58.42
C LEU A 512 -116.74 -2.15 57.85
N ASP A 513 -116.08 -1.54 56.86
CA ASP A 513 -116.55 -0.31 56.22
C ASP A 513 -117.85 -0.49 55.41
N SER A 514 -118.22 -1.73 55.07
CA SER A 514 -119.40 -2.02 54.26
C SER A 514 -120.74 -2.03 55.03
N LEU A 515 -120.69 -1.98 56.37
CA LEU A 515 -121.87 -2.03 57.24
C LEU A 515 -122.53 -0.65 57.38
N ASP A 516 -123.84 -0.58 57.19
CA ASP A 516 -124.59 0.67 57.30
C ASP A 516 -125.36 0.79 58.63
N LYS A 517 -125.84 2.01 58.93
CA LYS A 517 -126.52 2.30 60.20
C LYS A 517 -127.87 1.56 60.32
N ASN A 518 -128.47 1.15 59.20
CA ASN A 518 -129.74 0.45 59.18
C ASN A 518 -129.54 -1.00 59.67
N ASP A 519 -128.44 -1.65 59.27
CA ASP A 519 -128.05 -2.99 59.73
C ASP A 519 -127.93 -3.06 61.26
N ILE A 520 -127.26 -2.06 61.87
CA ILE A 520 -127.06 -1.98 63.32
C ILE A 520 -128.40 -1.76 64.07
N SER A 521 -129.33 -1.04 63.44
CA SER A 521 -130.64 -0.78 64.02
C SER A 521 -131.49 -2.05 64.12
N GLU A 522 -131.31 -3.01 63.20
CA GLU A 522 -132.03 -4.29 63.16
C GLU A 522 -131.73 -5.15 64.41
N ILE A 523 -130.45 -5.21 64.81
CA ILE A 523 -130.01 -5.96 66.01
C ILE A 523 -130.51 -5.29 67.30
N ARG A 524 -130.65 -3.95 67.32
CA ARG A 524 -131.06 -3.20 68.51
C ARG A 524 -132.53 -3.42 68.89
N VAL A 525 -133.39 -3.75 67.92
CA VAL A 525 -134.84 -3.96 68.17
C VAL A 525 -135.11 -5.23 68.99
N PHE A 526 -134.21 -6.22 69.01
CA PHE A 526 -134.42 -7.47 69.75
C PHE A 526 -134.63 -7.23 71.25
N SER A 527 -135.84 -7.48 71.75
CA SER A 527 -136.16 -7.46 73.18
C SER A 527 -135.50 -8.62 73.93
N LYS A 528 -135.29 -9.76 73.26
CA LYS A 528 -134.50 -10.90 73.74
C LYS A 528 -133.69 -11.48 72.56
N PRO A 529 -132.35 -11.35 72.52
CA PRO A 529 -131.55 -11.69 71.34
C PRO A 529 -131.28 -13.20 71.24
N PRO A 530 -130.99 -13.73 70.02
CA PRO A 530 -130.46 -15.08 69.82
C PRO A 530 -129.06 -15.26 70.46
N GLU A 531 -128.80 -16.46 71.01
CA GLU A 531 -127.59 -16.77 71.80
C GLU A 531 -126.25 -16.50 71.07
N LEU A 532 -126.18 -16.77 69.77
CA LEU A 532 -124.98 -16.53 68.96
C LEU A 532 -124.67 -15.04 68.76
N VAL A 533 -125.69 -14.20 68.57
CA VAL A 533 -125.53 -12.74 68.44
C VAL A 533 -125.05 -12.15 69.76
N GLN A 534 -125.56 -12.67 70.89
CA GLN A 534 -125.06 -12.29 72.20
C GLN A 534 -123.58 -12.66 72.37
N THR A 535 -123.15 -13.83 71.90
CA THR A 535 -121.74 -14.27 72.00
C THR A 535 -120.79 -13.38 71.20
N VAL A 536 -121.17 -12.96 69.97
CA VAL A 536 -120.40 -12.01 69.17
C VAL A 536 -120.29 -10.66 69.89
N MET A 537 -121.40 -10.15 70.41
CA MET A 537 -121.41 -8.86 71.09
C MET A 537 -120.68 -8.88 72.43
N GLU A 538 -120.63 -10.02 73.13
CA GLU A 538 -119.79 -10.21 74.31
C GLU A 538 -118.30 -10.16 73.94
N ALA A 539 -117.88 -10.78 72.83
CA ALA A 539 -116.49 -10.74 72.37
C ALA A 539 -116.06 -9.31 71.99
N VAL A 540 -116.94 -8.57 71.30
CA VAL A 540 -116.70 -7.15 70.97
C VAL A 540 -116.74 -6.26 72.22
N ALA A 541 -117.61 -6.55 73.18
CA ALA A 541 -117.64 -5.85 74.47
C ALA A 541 -116.35 -6.07 75.27
N ILE A 542 -115.75 -7.27 75.22
CA ILE A 542 -114.44 -7.55 75.84
C ILE A 542 -113.32 -6.74 75.16
N LEU A 543 -113.33 -6.65 73.82
CA LEU A 543 -112.36 -5.83 73.07
C LEU A 543 -112.45 -4.34 73.41
N LEU A 544 -113.66 -3.83 73.65
CA LEU A 544 -113.91 -2.43 74.00
C LEU A 544 -114.05 -2.18 75.52
N GLY A 545 -113.71 -3.17 76.35
CA GLY A 545 -113.64 -3.06 77.81
C GLY A 545 -114.96 -2.85 78.54
N GLN A 546 -116.10 -3.15 77.92
CA GLN A 546 -117.45 -2.99 78.48
C GLN A 546 -117.95 -4.26 79.20
N LYS A 547 -119.00 -4.11 80.03
CA LYS A 547 -119.62 -5.25 80.73
C LYS A 547 -120.37 -6.15 79.75
N THR A 548 -120.28 -7.47 79.98
CA THR A 548 -120.78 -8.54 79.10
C THR A 548 -122.26 -8.85 79.37
N ASP A 549 -123.11 -7.83 79.30
CA ASP A 549 -124.55 -7.95 79.46
C ASP A 549 -125.27 -7.23 78.33
N TRP A 550 -126.42 -7.77 77.91
CA TRP A 550 -127.14 -7.27 76.72
C TRP A 550 -127.63 -5.82 76.89
N ALA A 551 -127.88 -5.38 78.12
CA ALA A 551 -128.25 -3.99 78.40
C ALA A 551 -127.10 -3.04 78.04
N SER A 552 -125.87 -3.35 78.46
CA SER A 552 -124.67 -2.60 78.07
C SER A 552 -124.37 -2.70 76.57
N ALA A 553 -124.54 -3.88 75.96
CA ALA A 553 -124.37 -4.04 74.51
C ALA A 553 -125.37 -3.18 73.69
N LYS A 554 -126.61 -3.01 74.17
CA LYS A 554 -127.59 -2.11 73.53
C LYS A 554 -127.22 -0.63 73.62
N VAL A 555 -126.61 -0.20 74.73
CA VAL A 555 -126.10 1.17 74.86
C VAL A 555 -124.94 1.39 73.89
N MET A 556 -124.04 0.41 73.78
CA MET A 556 -122.90 0.42 72.88
C MET A 556 -123.32 0.45 71.40
N LEU A 557 -124.32 -0.35 70.99
CA LEU A 557 -124.91 -0.31 69.65
C LEU A 557 -125.71 0.97 69.37
N GLY A 558 -126.09 1.72 70.41
CA GLY A 558 -126.75 3.02 70.29
C GLY A 558 -125.80 4.19 70.09
N ASP A 559 -124.50 4.01 70.31
CA ASP A 559 -123.48 5.06 70.16
C ASP A 559 -123.30 5.40 68.68
N ALA A 560 -123.52 6.66 68.32
CA ALA A 560 -123.42 7.13 66.93
C ALA A 560 -122.02 6.95 66.33
N ASN A 561 -120.98 6.81 67.17
CA ASN A 561 -119.58 6.62 66.75
C ASN A 561 -119.09 5.18 66.90
N PHE A 562 -119.99 4.20 67.07
CA PHE A 562 -119.61 2.81 67.35
C PHE A 562 -118.76 2.17 66.24
N LEU A 563 -119.19 2.26 64.97
CA LEU A 563 -118.41 1.72 63.83
C LEU A 563 -117.04 2.38 63.72
N LYS A 564 -116.96 3.69 63.98
CA LYS A 564 -115.71 4.44 63.92
C LYS A 564 -114.71 3.98 64.98
N LYS A 565 -115.18 3.68 66.19
CA LYS A 565 -114.35 3.10 67.28
C LYS A 565 -113.83 1.70 66.97
N LEU A 566 -114.54 0.91 66.16
CA LEU A 566 -114.06 -0.40 65.70
C LEU A 566 -113.00 -0.26 64.60
N GLY A 567 -113.18 0.68 63.67
CA GLY A 567 -112.21 0.94 62.60
C GLY A 567 -110.91 1.59 63.11
N GLU A 568 -111.00 2.45 64.13
CA GLU A 568 -109.86 3.13 64.75
C GLU A 568 -109.22 2.33 65.91
N TYR A 569 -109.63 1.08 66.14
CA TYR A 569 -109.08 0.27 67.23
C TYR A 569 -107.61 -0.07 66.97
N ASP A 570 -106.76 0.17 67.96
CA ASP A 570 -105.32 -0.12 67.89
C ASP A 570 -105.07 -1.63 67.87
N LYS A 571 -104.81 -2.14 66.67
CA LYS A 571 -104.64 -3.55 66.31
C LYS A 571 -103.23 -4.06 66.58
N ASP A 572 -102.26 -3.17 66.77
CA ASP A 572 -100.84 -3.53 66.91
C ASP A 572 -100.42 -3.66 68.37
N ASN A 573 -101.20 -3.15 69.32
CA ASN A 573 -100.82 -3.07 70.73
C ASN A 573 -101.88 -3.64 71.71
N ILE A 574 -102.45 -4.81 71.37
CA ILE A 574 -103.49 -5.46 72.20
C ILE A 574 -102.85 -6.14 73.43
N PRO A 575 -103.24 -5.78 74.68
CA PRO A 575 -102.70 -6.41 75.88
C PRO A 575 -102.98 -7.91 75.93
N GLU A 576 -101.96 -8.70 76.29
CA GLU A 576 -102.01 -10.18 76.29
C GLU A 576 -103.09 -10.75 77.24
N SER A 577 -103.49 -9.97 78.25
CA SER A 577 -104.59 -10.30 79.17
C SER A 577 -105.97 -10.29 78.48
N ILE A 578 -106.16 -9.48 77.44
CA ILE A 578 -107.38 -9.42 76.60
C ILE A 578 -107.38 -10.58 75.59
N LEU A 579 -106.22 -10.87 74.97
CA LEU A 579 -106.04 -12.00 74.06
C LEU A 579 -106.37 -13.35 74.74
N LYS A 580 -105.92 -13.56 76.00
CA LYS A 580 -106.29 -14.77 76.76
C LYS A 580 -107.79 -14.89 77.02
N LYS A 581 -108.50 -13.78 77.25
CA LYS A 581 -109.97 -13.77 77.45
C LYS A 581 -110.72 -14.06 76.15
N LEU A 582 -110.25 -13.54 75.02
CA LEU A 582 -110.83 -13.76 73.68
C LEU A 582 -110.59 -15.18 73.15
N LYS A 583 -109.47 -15.81 73.50
CA LYS A 583 -109.12 -17.17 73.05
C LYS A 583 -110.22 -18.19 73.37
N LYS A 584 -110.90 -18.04 74.52
CA LYS A 584 -112.04 -18.87 74.93
C LYS A 584 -113.23 -18.81 73.94
N TYR A 585 -113.40 -17.69 73.22
CA TYR A 585 -114.47 -17.49 72.26
C TYR A 585 -114.06 -17.91 70.84
N VAL A 586 -112.80 -17.67 70.45
CA VAL A 586 -112.26 -18.06 69.13
C VAL A 586 -112.23 -19.58 68.96
N ASP A 587 -111.90 -20.32 70.03
CA ASP A 587 -111.85 -21.78 69.99
C ASP A 587 -113.24 -22.44 70.11
N ASN A 588 -114.33 -21.66 70.28
CA ASN A 588 -115.67 -22.22 70.47
C ASN A 588 -116.22 -22.78 69.14
N PRO A 589 -116.51 -24.09 69.02
CA PRO A 589 -116.90 -24.71 67.75
C PRO A 589 -118.26 -24.25 67.21
N LYS A 590 -119.07 -23.53 67.99
CA LYS A 590 -120.31 -22.90 67.50
C LYS A 590 -120.09 -21.50 66.89
N PHE A 591 -118.89 -20.93 67.05
CA PHE A 591 -118.52 -19.56 66.64
C PHE A 591 -117.75 -19.58 65.31
N VAL A 592 -118.43 -20.06 64.26
CA VAL A 592 -117.85 -20.25 62.91
C VAL A 592 -118.69 -19.44 61.91
N PRO A 593 -118.07 -18.72 60.94
CA PRO A 593 -118.78 -17.73 60.12
C PRO A 593 -120.06 -18.22 59.44
N GLU A 594 -120.08 -19.45 58.95
CA GLU A 594 -121.23 -20.04 58.23
C GLU A 594 -122.46 -20.27 59.11
N VAL A 595 -122.28 -20.45 60.42
CA VAL A 595 -123.39 -20.68 61.36
C VAL A 595 -123.98 -19.35 61.84
N VAL A 596 -123.14 -18.32 61.95
CA VAL A 596 -123.55 -16.95 62.37
C VAL A 596 -124.35 -16.25 61.26
N GLU A 597 -123.99 -16.46 59.99
CA GLU A 597 -124.67 -15.88 58.82
C GLU A 597 -126.16 -16.27 58.73
N LYS A 598 -126.53 -17.49 59.14
CA LYS A 598 -127.93 -17.96 59.12
C LYS A 598 -128.85 -17.20 60.07
N VAL A 599 -128.31 -16.56 61.11
CA VAL A 599 -129.07 -15.85 62.15
C VAL A 599 -129.17 -14.36 61.84
N SER A 600 -128.19 -13.78 61.16
CA SER A 600 -128.21 -12.40 60.66
C SER A 600 -127.16 -12.23 59.55
N LYS A 601 -127.54 -11.56 58.45
CA LYS A 601 -126.68 -11.35 57.27
C LYS A 601 -125.52 -10.36 57.50
N ILE A 602 -125.45 -9.75 58.68
CA ILE A 602 -124.52 -8.67 59.02
C ILE A 602 -123.07 -9.16 59.25
N PHE A 603 -122.82 -10.47 59.34
CA PHE A 603 -121.48 -11.00 59.66
C PHE A 603 -120.93 -11.96 58.58
N PRO A 604 -120.26 -11.44 57.52
CA PRO A 604 -119.64 -12.26 56.48
C PRO A 604 -118.24 -12.82 56.82
N ARG A 605 -117.87 -13.85 56.05
CA ARG A 605 -116.68 -14.73 56.07
C ARG A 605 -115.33 -14.06 56.45
N TYR A 606 -114.64 -14.59 57.47
CA TYR A 606 -113.20 -14.39 57.71
C TYR A 606 -112.51 -15.73 57.99
N SER A 607 -111.22 -15.86 57.65
CA SER A 607 -110.37 -17.04 57.93
C SER A 607 -109.28 -16.69 58.96
N PRO A 608 -108.85 -17.60 59.86
CA PRO A 608 -107.94 -17.27 60.96
C PRO A 608 -106.51 -16.93 60.50
N CYS A 609 -105.94 -15.84 61.03
CA CYS A 609 -104.57 -15.34 60.78
C CYS A 609 -103.62 -15.74 61.93
N PRO A 610 -102.39 -16.25 61.66
CA PRO A 610 -101.39 -16.48 62.70
C PRO A 610 -100.70 -15.19 63.17
N VAL A 611 -100.88 -14.94 64.46
CA VAL A 611 -100.15 -14.13 65.47
C VAL A 611 -98.83 -13.42 65.03
N HIS A 612 -98.87 -12.08 64.95
CA HIS A 612 -97.82 -11.06 65.24
C HIS A 612 -96.41 -11.19 64.58
N VAL A 613 -96.05 -10.23 63.70
CA VAL A 613 -94.66 -10.01 63.22
C VAL A 613 -94.21 -8.59 63.61
N ASP A 614 -93.16 -8.48 64.43
CA ASP A 614 -92.66 -7.21 65.01
C ASP A 614 -91.79 -6.41 64.01
N GLN A 615 -92.24 -5.22 63.58
CA GLN A 615 -91.50 -4.29 62.71
C GLN A 615 -90.14 -3.80 63.27
N ARG A 616 -89.82 -4.07 64.54
CA ARG A 616 -88.54 -3.67 65.18
C ARG A 616 -87.34 -4.53 64.78
N ILE A 617 -87.58 -5.74 64.29
CA ILE A 617 -86.50 -6.67 63.89
C ILE A 617 -85.84 -6.18 62.59
N LEU A 618 -86.64 -5.69 61.65
CA LEU A 618 -86.17 -5.11 60.39
C LEU A 618 -85.27 -3.88 60.62
N ALA A 619 -85.70 -2.95 61.49
CA ALA A 619 -84.94 -1.72 61.77
C ALA A 619 -83.57 -1.99 62.42
N LYS A 620 -83.45 -3.06 63.22
CA LYS A 620 -82.16 -3.47 63.79
C LYS A 620 -81.24 -4.09 62.74
N ALA A 621 -81.76 -5.00 61.92
CA ALA A 621 -80.98 -5.63 60.85
C ALA A 621 -80.47 -4.60 59.83
N GLN A 622 -81.26 -3.57 59.52
CA GLN A 622 -80.87 -2.50 58.61
C GLN A 622 -79.78 -1.57 59.21
N ALA A 623 -79.85 -1.26 60.51
CA ALA A 623 -78.85 -0.44 61.18
C ALA A 623 -77.49 -1.15 61.31
N GLU A 624 -77.50 -2.46 61.58
CA GLU A 624 -76.29 -3.29 61.62
C GLU A 624 -75.63 -3.40 60.23
N LEU A 625 -76.42 -3.43 59.15
CA LEU A 625 -75.90 -3.44 57.78
C LEU A 625 -75.17 -2.13 57.43
N ASP A 626 -75.72 -0.98 57.79
CA ASP A 626 -75.11 0.33 57.49
C ASP A 626 -73.77 0.53 58.25
N GLU A 627 -73.68 0.06 59.50
CA GLU A 627 -72.44 0.11 60.28
C GLU A 627 -71.34 -0.75 59.66
N VAL A 628 -71.66 -1.96 59.23
CA VAL A 628 -70.70 -2.90 58.60
C VAL A 628 -70.24 -2.37 57.23
N MET A 629 -71.12 -1.76 56.44
CA MET A 629 -70.78 -1.16 55.15
C MET A 629 -69.86 0.06 55.28
N SER A 630 -70.03 0.87 56.34
CA SER A 630 -69.12 1.99 56.65
C SER A 630 -67.71 1.49 56.99
N LEU A 631 -67.62 0.43 57.79
CA LEU A 631 -66.35 -0.20 58.17
C LEU A 631 -65.62 -0.82 56.98
N LEU A 632 -66.36 -1.46 56.06
CA LEU A 632 -65.81 -2.02 54.82
C LEU A 632 -65.12 -0.93 53.98
N LYS A 633 -65.79 0.22 53.82
CA LYS A 633 -65.27 1.34 53.02
C LYS A 633 -64.00 1.93 53.63
N GLU A 634 -63.95 2.09 54.96
CA GLU A 634 -62.74 2.56 55.66
C GLU A 634 -61.55 1.61 55.43
N LYS A 635 -61.80 0.29 55.39
CA LYS A 635 -60.76 -0.72 55.12
C LYS A 635 -60.29 -0.67 53.66
N GLN A 636 -61.19 -0.43 52.71
CA GLN A 636 -60.87 -0.26 51.29
C GLN A 636 -60.03 1.00 51.01
N ASP A 637 -60.38 2.13 51.62
CA ASP A 637 -59.61 3.38 51.47
C ASP A 637 -58.20 3.24 52.05
N LYS A 638 -58.05 2.51 53.17
CA LYS A 638 -56.73 2.18 53.74
C LYS A 638 -55.91 1.27 52.82
N LEU A 639 -56.53 0.29 52.16
CA LEU A 639 -55.83 -0.56 51.20
C LEU A 639 -55.32 0.27 50.01
N ALA A 640 -56.17 1.13 49.44
CA ALA A 640 -55.81 1.98 48.32
C ALA A 640 -54.66 2.96 48.67
N ALA A 641 -54.65 3.51 49.89
CA ALA A 641 -53.57 4.38 50.36
C ALA A 641 -52.23 3.63 50.51
N VAL A 642 -52.26 2.37 50.97
CA VAL A 642 -51.06 1.52 51.07
C VAL A 642 -50.55 1.16 49.67
N GLU A 643 -51.43 0.85 48.72
CA GLU A 643 -51.05 0.53 47.33
C GLU A 643 -50.45 1.72 46.60
N ALA A 644 -51.00 2.93 46.77
CA ALA A 644 -50.43 4.15 46.20
C ALA A 644 -49.01 4.43 46.73
N LYS A 645 -48.79 4.22 48.03
CA LYS A 645 -47.47 4.41 48.67
C LYS A 645 -46.46 3.36 48.20
N ILE A 646 -46.90 2.13 47.96
CA ILE A 646 -46.05 1.07 47.36
C ILE A 646 -45.67 1.45 45.93
N ALA A 647 -46.59 2.00 45.12
CA ALA A 647 -46.30 2.41 43.75
C ALA A 647 -45.28 3.57 43.67
N GLU A 648 -45.37 4.55 44.57
CA GLU A 648 -44.41 5.66 44.67
C GLU A 648 -43.01 5.17 45.11
N LEU A 649 -42.97 4.27 46.10
CA LEU A 649 -41.73 3.65 46.55
C LEU A 649 -41.10 2.75 45.47
N GLN A 650 -41.92 2.06 44.67
CA GLN A 650 -41.44 1.26 43.55
C GLN A 650 -40.83 2.13 42.47
N LYS A 651 -41.48 3.25 42.12
CA LYS A 651 -40.96 4.20 41.13
C LYS A 651 -39.63 4.81 41.56
N THR A 652 -39.53 5.27 42.82
CA THR A 652 -38.28 5.84 43.36
C THR A 652 -37.16 4.80 43.47
N TYR A 653 -37.50 3.54 43.75
CA TYR A 653 -36.56 2.42 43.70
C TYR A 653 -36.06 2.18 42.27
N ASP A 654 -36.96 2.12 41.28
CA ASP A 654 -36.61 1.89 39.88
C ASP A 654 -35.75 3.04 39.31
N ASP A 655 -36.07 4.30 39.65
CA ASP A 655 -35.26 5.47 39.29
C ASP A 655 -33.85 5.40 39.91
N SER A 656 -33.75 5.01 41.18
CA SER A 656 -32.47 4.86 41.88
C SER A 656 -31.62 3.70 41.32
N VAL A 657 -32.26 2.60 40.94
CA VAL A 657 -31.58 1.46 40.29
C VAL A 657 -31.13 1.84 38.89
N ALA A 658 -31.93 2.60 38.13
CA ALA A 658 -31.55 3.10 36.81
C ALA A 658 -30.34 4.05 36.88
N GLU A 659 -30.31 4.96 37.87
CA GLU A 659 -29.15 5.82 38.12
C GLU A 659 -27.91 5.02 38.53
N LYS A 660 -28.05 4.04 39.43
CA LYS A 660 -26.95 3.15 39.82
C LYS A 660 -26.40 2.40 38.60
N GLN A 661 -27.25 1.79 37.79
CA GLN A 661 -26.83 1.08 36.58
C GLN A 661 -26.18 2.01 35.55
N LYS A 662 -26.65 3.26 35.44
CA LYS A 662 -26.04 4.29 34.60
C LYS A 662 -24.65 4.67 35.10
N LEU A 663 -24.48 4.84 36.41
CA LEU A 663 -23.19 5.11 37.05
C LEU A 663 -22.22 3.93 36.91
N GLU A 664 -22.67 2.70 37.14
CA GLU A 664 -21.86 1.50 36.93
C GLU A 664 -21.41 1.35 35.46
N ARG A 665 -22.32 1.60 34.51
CA ARG A 665 -21.97 1.66 33.07
C ARG A 665 -20.95 2.77 32.77
N ASN A 666 -21.10 3.95 33.35
CA ASN A 666 -20.16 5.06 33.16
C ASN A 666 -18.78 4.77 33.77
N ILE A 667 -18.72 4.17 34.95
CA ILE A 667 -17.48 3.76 35.61
C ILE A 667 -16.79 2.68 34.78
N ALA A 668 -17.52 1.65 34.33
CA ALA A 668 -16.97 0.60 33.48
C ALA A 668 -16.44 1.16 32.15
N THR A 669 -17.20 2.05 31.50
CA THR A 669 -16.79 2.71 30.25
C THR A 669 -15.56 3.59 30.47
N THR A 670 -15.51 4.36 31.57
CA THR A 670 -14.38 5.24 31.89
C THR A 670 -13.13 4.45 32.26
N ALA A 671 -13.26 3.37 33.02
CA ALA A 671 -12.16 2.45 33.33
C ALA A 671 -11.63 1.76 32.06
N GLY A 672 -12.53 1.32 31.18
CA GLY A 672 -12.18 0.79 29.85
C GLY A 672 -11.41 1.82 29.01
N ARG A 673 -11.91 3.05 28.93
CA ARG A 673 -11.24 4.16 28.22
C ARG A 673 -9.90 4.52 28.83
N LEU A 674 -9.76 4.53 30.17
CA LEU A 674 -8.50 4.83 30.84
C LEU A 674 -7.44 3.75 30.57
N LYS A 675 -7.85 2.47 30.60
CA LYS A 675 -6.98 1.35 30.22
C LYS A 675 -6.56 1.44 28.74
N ARG A 676 -7.47 1.79 27.84
CA ARG A 676 -7.20 1.99 26.41
C ARG A 676 -6.29 3.21 26.17
N SER A 677 -6.53 4.31 26.88
CA SER A 677 -5.74 5.55 26.79
C SER A 677 -4.32 5.34 27.24
N SER A 678 -4.09 4.68 28.39
CA SER A 678 -2.74 4.39 28.86
C SER A 678 -1.97 3.52 27.86
N LYS A 679 -2.62 2.49 27.28
CA LYS A 679 -2.01 1.66 26.24
C LYS A 679 -1.69 2.44 24.96
N LEU A 680 -2.61 3.30 24.52
CA LEU A 680 -2.46 4.14 23.33
C LEU A 680 -1.32 5.16 23.49
N THR A 681 -1.24 5.84 24.63
CA THR A 681 -0.19 6.82 24.92
C THR A 681 1.20 6.18 24.94
N THR A 682 1.35 5.02 25.58
CA THR A 682 2.63 4.30 25.57
C THR A 682 3.00 3.79 24.17
N ALA A 683 2.02 3.39 23.35
CA ALA A 683 2.30 2.88 22.01
C ALA A 683 2.63 3.99 21.00
N LEU A 684 2.03 5.18 21.12
CA LEU A 684 2.30 6.31 20.24
C LEU A 684 3.56 7.11 20.65
N ALA A 685 4.02 7.00 21.90
CA ALA A 685 5.22 7.72 22.35
C ALA A 685 6.50 7.32 21.58
N ASP A 686 6.71 6.01 21.35
CA ASP A 686 7.86 5.52 20.58
C ASP A 686 7.77 5.92 19.10
N GLU A 687 6.55 5.97 18.56
CA GLU A 687 6.27 6.38 17.19
C GLU A 687 6.51 7.88 16.99
N GLN A 688 6.13 8.70 17.98
CA GLN A 688 6.36 10.13 17.98
C GLN A 688 7.86 10.47 17.88
N ILE A 689 8.71 9.87 18.74
CA ILE A 689 10.16 10.13 18.73
C ILE A 689 10.75 9.78 17.35
N ARG A 690 10.31 8.66 16.78
CA ARG A 690 10.75 8.22 15.45
C ARG A 690 10.33 9.19 14.34
N TRP A 691 9.11 9.69 14.39
CA TRP A 691 8.64 10.69 13.43
C TRP A 691 9.39 12.01 13.60
N GLU A 692 9.68 12.44 14.84
CA GLU A 692 10.51 13.62 15.11
C GLU A 692 11.92 13.48 14.52
N GLU A 693 12.58 12.33 14.71
CA GLU A 693 13.89 12.04 14.10
C GLU A 693 13.82 12.02 12.56
N SER A 694 12.75 11.43 12.00
CA SER A 694 12.54 11.37 10.55
C SER A 694 12.29 12.75 9.95
N VAL A 695 11.51 13.59 10.64
CA VAL A 695 11.24 14.99 10.24
C VAL A 695 12.52 15.80 10.25
N ALA A 696 13.34 15.69 11.30
CA ALA A 696 14.63 16.37 11.37
C ALA A 696 15.56 15.97 10.21
N GLN A 697 15.58 14.68 9.84
CA GLN A 697 16.32 14.20 8.66
C GLN A 697 15.75 14.76 7.35
N PHE A 698 14.42 14.78 7.20
CA PHE A 698 13.80 15.35 6.00
C PHE A 698 14.02 16.87 5.88
N GLU A 699 14.05 17.60 6.98
CA GLU A 699 14.39 19.04 6.96
C GLU A 699 15.81 19.28 6.43
N ILE A 700 16.78 18.48 6.88
CA ILE A 700 18.16 18.55 6.35
C ILE A 700 18.18 18.20 4.85
N GLN A 701 17.46 17.14 4.45
CA GLN A 701 17.38 16.73 3.04
C GLN A 701 16.67 17.78 2.17
N ILE A 702 15.67 18.49 2.70
CA ILE A 702 14.97 19.56 1.98
C ILE A 702 15.89 20.75 1.77
N ASN A 703 16.74 21.09 2.73
CA ASN A 703 17.71 22.17 2.55
C ASN A 703 18.76 21.80 1.49
N ASN A 704 19.26 20.56 1.51
CA ASN A 704 20.29 20.08 0.57
C ASN A 704 19.72 19.62 -0.79
N VAL A 705 18.39 19.56 -0.94
CA VAL A 705 17.74 19.03 -2.16
C VAL A 705 18.15 19.79 -3.41
N VAL A 706 18.41 21.09 -3.28
CA VAL A 706 18.78 21.97 -4.39
C VAL A 706 20.09 21.49 -5.02
N GLY A 707 21.15 21.34 -4.23
CA GLY A 707 22.44 20.85 -4.71
C GLY A 707 22.45 19.36 -5.04
N ASP A 708 21.83 18.52 -4.20
CA ASP A 708 21.84 17.06 -4.39
C ASP A 708 21.11 16.64 -5.66
N VAL A 709 19.96 17.26 -5.94
CA VAL A 709 19.21 17.00 -7.18
C VAL A 709 19.93 17.59 -8.39
N PHE A 710 20.61 18.73 -8.25
CA PHE A 710 21.34 19.34 -9.35
C PHE A 710 22.51 18.50 -9.82
N ILE A 711 23.35 18.03 -8.89
CA ILE A 711 24.44 17.12 -9.22
C ILE A 711 23.89 15.79 -9.74
N SER A 712 22.81 15.26 -9.15
CA SER A 712 22.18 14.03 -9.65
C SER A 712 21.67 14.19 -11.09
N ALA A 713 21.12 15.35 -11.43
CA ALA A 713 20.69 15.66 -12.78
C ALA A 713 21.87 15.74 -13.76
N ALA A 714 22.98 16.35 -13.34
CA ALA A 714 24.23 16.38 -14.09
C ALA A 714 24.79 14.97 -14.33
N CYS A 715 24.73 14.11 -13.32
CA CYS A 715 25.10 12.71 -13.46
C CYS A 715 24.21 12.02 -14.50
N VAL A 716 22.88 12.17 -14.42
CA VAL A 716 21.98 11.51 -15.39
C VAL A 716 22.18 12.00 -16.82
N ALA A 717 22.46 13.30 -17.01
CA ALA A 717 22.67 13.88 -18.34
C ALA A 717 24.02 13.48 -18.96
N TYR A 718 25.11 13.41 -18.19
CA TYR A 718 26.47 13.29 -18.73
C TYR A 718 27.19 11.97 -18.42
N TYR A 719 26.83 11.22 -17.38
CA TYR A 719 27.57 10.01 -16.97
C TYR A 719 27.64 8.92 -18.03
N GLY A 720 26.64 8.86 -18.90
CA GLY A 720 26.39 7.72 -19.76
C GLY A 720 27.64 7.21 -20.49
N ALA A 721 28.39 8.09 -21.16
CA ALA A 721 29.56 7.69 -21.94
C ALA A 721 30.83 7.43 -21.09
N PHE A 722 30.96 8.06 -19.93
CA PHE A 722 32.19 8.06 -19.13
C PHE A 722 32.38 6.78 -18.32
N THR A 723 33.64 6.42 -18.07
CA THR A 723 34.01 5.32 -17.15
C THR A 723 34.02 5.81 -15.70
N SER A 724 34.04 4.86 -14.75
CA SER A 724 33.98 5.13 -13.30
C SER A 724 34.94 6.19 -12.80
N VAL A 725 36.19 6.20 -13.29
CA VAL A 725 37.23 7.13 -12.83
C VAL A 725 36.85 8.58 -13.14
N TYR A 726 36.45 8.85 -14.39
CA TYR A 726 36.02 10.18 -14.80
C TYR A 726 34.73 10.61 -14.10
N ARG A 727 33.80 9.68 -13.84
CA ARG A 727 32.56 9.97 -13.09
C ARG A 727 32.86 10.47 -11.67
N GLN A 728 33.77 9.79 -10.96
CA GLN A 728 34.17 10.17 -9.60
C GLN A 728 34.90 11.52 -9.58
N GLU A 729 35.81 11.76 -10.54
CA GLU A 729 36.50 13.05 -10.67
C GLU A 729 35.52 14.20 -10.94
N LEU A 730 34.54 13.99 -11.83
CA LEU A 730 33.50 14.98 -12.14
C LEU A 730 32.63 15.31 -10.93
N VAL A 731 32.06 14.30 -10.24
CA VAL A 731 31.21 14.55 -9.07
C VAL A 731 31.97 15.25 -7.97
N LYS A 732 33.23 14.84 -7.72
CA LYS A 732 34.06 15.54 -6.74
C LYS A 732 34.25 17.02 -7.10
N ALA A 733 34.63 17.30 -8.35
CA ALA A 733 34.78 18.68 -8.82
C ALA A 733 33.48 19.47 -8.71
N TRP A 734 32.33 18.85 -8.99
CA TRP A 734 31.03 19.50 -8.89
C TRP A 734 30.60 19.75 -7.44
N THR A 735 30.83 18.80 -6.53
CA THR A 735 30.54 18.98 -5.10
C THR A 735 31.41 20.09 -4.51
N ASP A 736 32.72 20.10 -4.80
CA ASP A 736 33.64 21.14 -4.33
C ASP A 736 33.19 22.52 -4.83
N ARG A 737 32.79 22.62 -6.10
CA ARG A 737 32.31 23.88 -6.69
C ARG A 737 30.95 24.34 -6.15
N CYS A 738 30.03 23.42 -5.84
CA CYS A 738 28.77 23.75 -5.16
C CYS A 738 29.05 24.38 -3.77
N ILE A 739 30.02 23.85 -3.04
CA ILE A 739 30.42 24.39 -1.73
C ILE A 739 31.02 25.79 -1.88
N GLU A 740 31.86 26.02 -2.90
CA GLU A 740 32.42 27.35 -3.20
C GLU A 740 31.36 28.39 -3.55
N LEU A 741 30.28 27.98 -4.24
CA LEU A 741 29.18 28.86 -4.66
C LEU A 741 28.07 28.98 -3.60
N GLU A 742 28.29 28.45 -2.39
CA GLU A 742 27.35 28.43 -1.26
C GLU A 742 26.01 27.73 -1.58
N ILE A 743 26.04 26.73 -2.47
CA ILE A 743 24.87 25.90 -2.78
C ILE A 743 24.78 24.76 -1.74
N PRO A 744 23.63 24.58 -1.06
CA PRO A 744 23.49 23.53 -0.05
C PRO A 744 23.51 22.15 -0.71
N VAL A 745 24.45 21.32 -0.27
CA VAL A 745 24.71 19.98 -0.82
C VAL A 745 25.16 19.04 0.30
N THR A 746 24.81 17.76 0.19
CA THR A 746 25.26 16.73 1.11
C THR A 746 26.72 16.36 0.85
N SER A 747 27.55 16.31 1.90
CA SER A 747 28.96 15.94 1.78
C SER A 747 29.13 14.48 1.36
N GLY A 748 29.85 14.25 0.25
CA GLY A 748 30.08 12.90 -0.28
C GLY A 748 28.86 12.29 -0.99
N MET A 749 28.04 13.11 -1.65
CA MET A 749 26.86 12.66 -2.37
C MET A 749 27.20 11.60 -3.45
N THR A 750 26.38 10.56 -3.53
CA THR A 750 26.44 9.55 -4.61
C THR A 750 25.09 9.44 -5.31
N LEU A 751 25.10 9.17 -6.61
CA LEU A 751 23.88 9.07 -7.42
C LEU A 751 22.88 8.04 -6.86
N GLU A 752 23.40 6.94 -6.33
CA GLU A 752 22.62 5.86 -5.72
C GLU A 752 21.79 6.35 -4.53
N THR A 753 22.39 7.17 -3.65
CA THR A 753 21.71 7.66 -2.44
C THR A 753 20.54 8.60 -2.73
N VAL A 754 20.58 9.34 -3.83
CA VAL A 754 19.56 10.35 -4.15
C VAL A 754 18.44 9.78 -5.02
N LEU A 755 18.78 8.98 -6.05
CA LEU A 755 17.83 8.56 -7.08
C LEU A 755 17.35 7.11 -6.96
N ALA A 756 18.08 6.25 -6.24
CA ALA A 756 17.76 4.83 -6.18
C ALA A 756 17.23 4.41 -4.80
N ASP A 757 16.18 3.59 -4.82
CA ASP A 757 15.72 2.89 -3.62
C ASP A 757 16.57 1.61 -3.45
N PRO A 758 17.13 1.34 -2.27
CA PRO A 758 17.79 0.07 -1.97
C PRO A 758 16.98 -1.17 -2.35
N PHE A 759 15.64 -1.11 -2.30
CA PHE A 759 14.78 -2.19 -2.76
C PHE A 759 14.85 -2.40 -4.29
N GLU A 760 14.78 -1.31 -5.06
CA GLU A 760 14.84 -1.35 -6.53
C GLU A 760 16.20 -1.88 -7.02
N ILE A 761 17.30 -1.46 -6.39
CA ILE A 761 18.65 -1.97 -6.66
C ILE A 761 18.70 -3.49 -6.43
N ARG A 762 18.12 -3.98 -5.34
CA ARG A 762 18.05 -5.43 -5.05
C ARG A 762 17.24 -6.19 -6.11
N GLN A 763 16.16 -5.58 -6.61
CA GLN A 763 15.38 -6.16 -7.69
C GLN A 763 16.20 -6.24 -8.99
N TRP A 764 16.90 -5.18 -9.38
CA TRP A 764 17.77 -5.21 -10.56
C TRP A 764 18.87 -6.27 -10.45
N ASN A 765 19.44 -6.42 -9.25
CA ASN A 765 20.42 -7.48 -8.98
C ASN A 765 19.81 -8.89 -9.13
N SER A 766 18.56 -9.07 -8.69
CA SER A 766 17.82 -10.32 -8.91
C SER A 766 17.53 -10.57 -10.39
N ASP A 767 17.32 -9.50 -11.17
CA ASP A 767 17.10 -9.57 -12.62
C ASP A 767 18.40 -9.80 -13.42
N GLY A 768 19.56 -9.86 -12.75
CA GLY A 768 20.85 -10.21 -13.35
C GLY A 768 21.82 -9.05 -13.55
N LEU A 769 21.53 -7.87 -13.01
CA LEU A 769 22.49 -6.78 -12.92
C LEU A 769 23.58 -7.11 -11.87
N PRO A 770 24.86 -6.78 -12.09
CA PRO A 770 25.88 -6.91 -11.05
C PRO A 770 25.78 -5.80 -10.01
N ARG A 771 26.40 -6.06 -8.85
CA ARG A 771 26.33 -5.20 -7.66
C ARG A 771 27.36 -4.06 -7.64
N ASP A 772 28.14 -3.89 -8.70
CA ASP A 772 29.12 -2.80 -8.75
C ASP A 772 28.45 -1.45 -8.96
N GLN A 773 29.08 -0.40 -8.42
CA GLN A 773 28.58 0.97 -8.47
C GLN A 773 28.25 1.42 -9.91
N VAL A 774 29.11 1.08 -10.89
CA VAL A 774 28.90 1.50 -12.30
C VAL A 774 27.66 0.82 -12.89
N SER A 775 27.45 -0.46 -12.63
CA SER A 775 26.25 -1.18 -13.07
C SER A 775 24.97 -0.59 -12.48
N VAL A 776 24.98 -0.24 -11.18
CA VAL A 776 23.84 0.39 -10.51
C VAL A 776 23.59 1.79 -11.08
N GLU A 777 24.61 2.62 -11.23
CA GLU A 777 24.52 3.93 -11.88
C GLU A 777 23.96 3.79 -13.30
N ASN A 778 24.45 2.84 -14.10
CA ASN A 778 23.96 2.59 -15.44
C ASN A 778 22.48 2.16 -15.45
N ALA A 779 22.03 1.38 -14.46
CA ALA A 779 20.63 1.03 -14.32
C ALA A 779 19.76 2.25 -13.94
N ILE A 780 20.27 3.17 -13.12
CA ILE A 780 19.62 4.46 -12.86
C ILE A 780 19.49 5.26 -14.16
N LEU A 781 20.53 5.31 -14.99
CA LEU A 781 20.48 6.01 -16.28
C LEU A 781 19.43 5.41 -17.23
N VAL A 782 19.31 4.08 -17.27
CA VAL A 782 18.32 3.38 -18.10
C VAL A 782 16.89 3.64 -17.60
N THR A 783 16.68 3.76 -16.29
CA THR A 783 15.33 3.86 -15.69
C THR A 783 14.84 5.28 -15.50
N ARG A 784 15.74 6.21 -15.17
CA ARG A 784 15.44 7.63 -14.90
C ARG A 784 15.77 8.55 -16.08
N GLY A 785 16.46 8.06 -17.11
CA GLY A 785 16.77 8.82 -18.32
C GLY A 785 15.51 9.21 -19.10
N ARG A 786 15.47 10.46 -19.59
CA ARG A 786 14.35 10.94 -20.42
C ARG A 786 14.46 10.44 -21.85
N ARG A 787 15.67 10.47 -22.43
CA ARG A 787 15.98 9.93 -23.76
C ARG A 787 16.12 8.40 -23.69
N TRP A 788 15.91 7.74 -24.83
CA TRP A 788 16.03 6.29 -24.89
C TRP A 788 17.49 5.85 -24.72
N PRO A 789 17.76 4.79 -23.95
CA PRO A 789 19.12 4.33 -23.68
C PRO A 789 19.68 3.53 -24.85
N LEU A 790 20.86 3.93 -25.34
CA LEU A 790 21.71 3.18 -26.24
C LEU A 790 22.89 2.61 -25.46
N MET A 791 22.83 1.31 -25.19
CA MET A 791 23.78 0.63 -24.30
C MET A 791 24.93 0.01 -25.11
N ILE A 792 26.14 0.48 -24.84
CA ILE A 792 27.39 -0.08 -25.37
C ILE A 792 27.74 -1.32 -24.53
N ASP A 793 27.41 -2.50 -25.05
CA ASP A 793 27.40 -3.75 -24.30
C ASP A 793 28.05 -4.91 -25.09
N PRO A 794 29.38 -4.89 -25.27
CA PRO A 794 30.09 -5.95 -25.99
C PRO A 794 29.98 -7.33 -25.32
N GLN A 795 29.58 -7.40 -24.05
CA GLN A 795 29.44 -8.66 -23.30
C GLN A 795 27.97 -9.11 -23.08
N GLU A 796 27.00 -8.43 -23.72
CA GLU A 796 25.57 -8.72 -23.63
C GLU A 796 25.04 -8.81 -22.18
N GLN A 797 25.61 -8.04 -21.25
CA GLN A 797 25.16 -8.00 -19.87
C GLN A 797 23.86 -7.19 -19.74
N ALA A 798 23.83 -5.99 -20.31
CA ALA A 798 22.66 -5.13 -20.33
C ALA A 798 21.51 -5.80 -21.09
N ASN A 799 21.83 -6.42 -22.24
CA ASN A 799 20.86 -7.18 -23.03
C ASN A 799 20.16 -8.27 -22.20
N ARG A 800 20.92 -9.09 -21.46
CA ARG A 800 20.36 -10.12 -20.57
C ARG A 800 19.55 -9.54 -19.42
N TRP A 801 20.02 -8.47 -18.81
CA TRP A 801 19.31 -7.80 -17.72
C TRP A 801 17.94 -7.26 -18.17
N ILE A 802 17.87 -6.55 -19.30
CA ILE A 802 16.61 -6.03 -19.86
C ILE A 802 15.64 -7.16 -20.21
N ARG A 803 16.15 -8.25 -20.81
CA ARG A 803 15.32 -9.44 -21.12
C ARG A 803 14.68 -10.05 -19.87
N ASN A 804 15.42 -10.13 -18.76
CA ASN A 804 14.90 -10.67 -17.50
C ASN A 804 13.91 -9.71 -16.82
N ARG A 805 14.26 -8.42 -16.76
CA ARG A 805 13.45 -7.37 -16.15
C ARG A 805 12.10 -7.22 -16.85
N GLU A 806 12.10 -7.15 -18.18
CA GLU A 806 10.90 -6.92 -18.99
C GLU A 806 10.20 -8.22 -19.42
N ALA A 807 10.64 -9.39 -18.93
CA ALA A 807 10.04 -10.69 -19.26
C ALA A 807 8.54 -10.74 -18.94
N LYS A 808 8.13 -10.12 -17.83
CA LYS A 808 6.73 -10.06 -17.39
C LYS A 808 5.87 -9.13 -18.27
N ASN A 809 6.50 -8.13 -18.88
CA ASN A 809 5.84 -7.10 -19.70
C ASN A 809 5.75 -7.50 -21.19
N GLY A 810 6.32 -8.65 -21.58
CA GLY A 810 6.23 -9.17 -22.94
C GLY A 810 7.22 -8.51 -23.92
N LEU A 811 8.49 -8.32 -23.52
CA LEU A 811 9.53 -7.71 -24.36
C LEU A 811 9.61 -8.31 -25.78
N LYS A 812 9.58 -7.43 -26.78
CA LYS A 812 9.80 -7.80 -28.18
C LYS A 812 11.21 -7.44 -28.63
N ILE A 813 11.92 -8.39 -29.22
CA ILE A 813 13.29 -8.22 -29.71
C ILE A 813 13.25 -8.03 -31.22
N ILE A 814 13.95 -7.02 -31.72
CA ILE A 814 14.04 -6.66 -33.14
C ILE A 814 15.50 -6.37 -33.55
N LYS A 815 15.81 -6.52 -34.84
CA LYS A 815 17.07 -6.08 -35.46
C LYS A 815 16.80 -5.18 -36.65
N LEU A 816 17.73 -4.27 -36.97
CA LEU A 816 17.63 -3.41 -38.17
C LEU A 816 17.64 -4.21 -39.47
N THR A 817 18.25 -5.40 -39.48
CA THR A 817 18.27 -6.32 -40.63
C THR A 817 16.90 -6.92 -40.94
N ASP A 818 15.96 -6.88 -40.00
CA ASP A 818 14.67 -7.54 -40.15
C ASP A 818 13.74 -6.67 -40.99
N GLY A 819 13.43 -7.07 -42.22
CA GLY A 819 12.54 -6.28 -43.10
C GLY A 819 11.19 -5.91 -42.46
N THR A 820 10.70 -6.66 -41.46
CA THR A 820 9.43 -6.40 -40.75
C THR A 820 9.56 -5.62 -39.43
N PHE A 821 10.73 -5.04 -39.11
CA PHE A 821 10.97 -4.42 -37.81
C PHE A 821 10.01 -3.23 -37.55
N LEU A 822 9.82 -2.33 -38.53
CA LEU A 822 8.92 -1.17 -38.40
C LEU A 822 7.49 -1.59 -38.08
N ARG A 823 6.91 -2.55 -38.80
CA ARG A 823 5.56 -3.07 -38.51
C ARG A 823 5.45 -3.68 -37.11
N THR A 824 6.50 -4.33 -36.65
CA THR A 824 6.53 -4.88 -35.29
C THR A 824 6.55 -3.75 -34.26
N LEU A 825 7.32 -2.70 -34.52
CA LEU A 825 7.43 -1.51 -33.70
C LEU A 825 6.10 -0.74 -33.64
N GLU A 826 5.42 -0.54 -34.76
CA GLU A 826 4.07 0.07 -34.83
C GLU A 826 3.06 -0.62 -33.91
N ASN A 827 3.03 -1.96 -33.96
CA ASN A 827 2.16 -2.76 -33.10
C ASN A 827 2.53 -2.63 -31.62
N CYS A 828 3.84 -2.59 -31.30
CA CYS A 828 4.29 -2.46 -29.93
C CYS A 828 3.99 -1.07 -29.36
N ILE A 829 4.08 0.00 -30.18
CA ILE A 829 3.71 1.36 -29.80
C ILE A 829 2.21 1.45 -29.50
N ARG A 830 1.37 0.82 -30.33
CA ARG A 830 -0.09 0.81 -30.15
C ARG A 830 -0.54 0.10 -28.87
N ILE A 831 0.15 -0.98 -28.50
CA ILE A 831 -0.21 -1.82 -27.33
C ILE A 831 0.54 -1.38 -26.06
N GLY A 832 1.65 -0.64 -26.20
CA GLY A 832 2.53 -0.28 -25.09
C GLY A 832 3.53 -1.38 -24.69
N MET A 833 3.85 -2.32 -25.59
CA MET A 833 4.82 -3.39 -25.29
C MET A 833 6.27 -2.89 -25.41
N PRO A 834 7.17 -3.26 -24.47
CA PRO A 834 8.56 -2.84 -24.54
C PRO A 834 9.30 -3.49 -25.71
N VAL A 835 10.21 -2.76 -26.35
CA VAL A 835 10.99 -3.22 -27.51
C VAL A 835 12.49 -3.07 -27.25
N LEU A 836 13.25 -4.11 -27.59
CA LEU A 836 14.72 -4.13 -27.57
C LEU A 836 15.27 -4.25 -29.00
N LEU A 837 15.97 -3.21 -29.46
CA LEU A 837 16.73 -3.20 -30.71
C LEU A 837 18.15 -3.69 -30.46
N GLU A 838 18.52 -4.80 -31.12
CA GLU A 838 19.84 -5.42 -30.98
C GLU A 838 20.77 -5.05 -32.13
N ASP A 839 22.06 -5.09 -31.83
CA ASP A 839 23.15 -4.96 -32.80
C ASP A 839 23.09 -3.64 -33.58
N VAL A 840 22.83 -2.54 -32.86
CA VAL A 840 22.86 -1.19 -33.44
C VAL A 840 24.29 -0.84 -33.86
N GLU A 841 24.44 -0.45 -35.14
CA GLU A 841 25.71 -0.02 -35.73
C GLU A 841 26.00 1.46 -35.39
N GLU A 842 26.90 2.11 -36.13
CA GLU A 842 27.22 3.54 -35.93
C GLU A 842 26.14 4.45 -36.52
N THR A 843 25.41 3.96 -37.51
CA THR A 843 24.28 4.63 -38.15
C THR A 843 22.96 4.09 -37.61
N LEU A 844 22.01 5.00 -37.39
CA LEU A 844 20.63 4.69 -37.02
C LEU A 844 19.74 4.90 -38.23
N ASP A 845 18.74 4.03 -38.41
CA ASP A 845 17.72 4.23 -39.44
C ASP A 845 16.94 5.52 -39.15
N PRO A 846 16.94 6.50 -40.08
CA PRO A 846 16.22 7.75 -39.89
C PRO A 846 14.72 7.61 -39.63
N ALA A 847 14.09 6.50 -40.06
CA ALA A 847 12.69 6.22 -39.78
C ALA A 847 12.38 6.10 -38.27
N LEU A 848 13.40 5.86 -37.43
CA LEU A 848 13.26 5.82 -35.97
C LEU A 848 13.20 7.21 -35.32
N GLU A 849 13.53 8.27 -36.04
CA GLU A 849 13.66 9.63 -35.50
C GLU A 849 12.40 10.13 -34.75
N PRO A 850 11.16 9.97 -35.26
CA PRO A 850 9.97 10.38 -34.53
C PRO A 850 9.85 9.72 -33.15
N ILE A 851 10.28 8.47 -33.03
CA ILE A 851 10.25 7.68 -31.78
C ILE A 851 11.38 8.14 -30.85
N LEU A 852 12.58 8.34 -31.39
CA LEU A 852 13.74 8.75 -30.62
C LEU A 852 13.53 10.11 -29.95
N LEU A 853 12.95 11.06 -30.70
CA LEU A 853 12.63 12.40 -30.23
C LEU A 853 11.28 12.49 -29.51
N LYS A 854 10.51 11.39 -29.44
CA LYS A 854 9.16 11.31 -28.84
C LYS A 854 8.21 12.38 -29.39
N GLN A 855 8.17 12.52 -30.73
CA GLN A 855 7.35 13.50 -31.45
C GLN A 855 5.86 13.09 -31.48
N THR A 856 5.21 13.10 -30.33
CA THR A 856 3.78 12.79 -30.19
C THR A 856 2.93 14.04 -30.35
N PHE A 857 1.76 13.93 -30.99
CA PHE A 857 0.79 15.00 -31.13
C PHE A 857 -0.62 14.53 -30.74
N MET A 858 -1.47 15.46 -30.30
CA MET A 858 -2.85 15.17 -29.94
C MET A 858 -3.76 15.42 -31.14
N SER A 859 -4.52 14.42 -31.58
CA SER A 859 -5.54 14.58 -32.62
C SER A 859 -6.81 13.81 -32.24
N GLY A 860 -7.97 14.46 -32.28
CA GLY A 860 -9.24 13.85 -31.88
C GLY A 860 -9.27 13.34 -30.43
N GLY A 861 -8.49 13.95 -29.52
CA GLY A 861 -8.38 13.52 -28.11
C GLY A 861 -7.51 12.29 -27.87
N ARG A 862 -6.91 11.70 -28.92
CA ARG A 862 -5.96 10.59 -28.82
C ARG A 862 -4.53 11.12 -28.99
N LEU A 863 -3.59 10.50 -28.27
CA LEU A 863 -2.17 10.77 -28.42
C LEU A 863 -1.64 9.90 -29.56
N LEU A 864 -1.17 10.52 -30.64
CA LEU A 864 -0.70 9.86 -31.84
C LEU A 864 0.78 10.15 -32.05
N ILE A 865 1.45 9.26 -32.77
CA ILE A 865 2.80 9.45 -33.31
C ILE A 865 2.78 9.13 -34.80
N ARG A 866 3.43 9.96 -35.62
CA ARG A 866 3.60 9.73 -37.06
C ARG A 866 4.86 8.89 -37.26
N LEU A 867 4.72 7.72 -37.88
CA LEU A 867 5.85 6.89 -38.28
C LEU A 867 5.73 6.58 -39.78
N GLY A 868 6.62 7.15 -40.59
CA GLY A 868 6.47 7.17 -42.04
C GLY A 868 5.14 7.82 -42.44
N ASP A 869 4.33 7.10 -43.21
CA ASP A 869 3.04 7.59 -43.71
C ASP A 869 1.85 7.36 -42.75
N SER A 870 2.07 6.66 -41.63
CA SER A 870 0.98 6.20 -40.75
C SER A 870 0.95 6.94 -39.41
N ASP A 871 -0.25 7.36 -39.01
CA ASP A 871 -0.54 7.87 -37.67
C ASP A 871 -0.91 6.70 -36.75
N ILE A 872 -0.19 6.55 -35.63
CA ILE A 872 -0.29 5.41 -34.72
C ILE A 872 -0.68 5.91 -33.33
N ASP A 873 -1.68 5.27 -32.70
CA ASP A 873 -2.02 5.49 -31.29
C ASP A 873 -0.79 5.20 -30.40
N TYR A 874 -0.37 6.19 -29.62
CA TYR A 874 0.80 6.10 -28.76
C TYR A 874 0.40 5.78 -27.31
N ASP A 875 0.80 4.61 -26.82
CA ASP A 875 0.66 4.25 -25.40
C ASP A 875 1.83 4.80 -24.57
N ARG A 876 1.53 5.44 -23.44
CA ARG A 876 2.53 6.05 -22.55
C ARG A 876 3.42 5.02 -21.85
N ASN A 877 2.99 3.77 -21.75
CA ASN A 877 3.74 2.68 -21.14
C ASN A 877 4.81 2.10 -22.07
N PHE A 878 4.79 2.44 -23.36
CA PHE A 878 5.79 1.98 -24.33
C PHE A 878 7.22 2.32 -23.86
N GLN A 879 8.13 1.34 -23.95
CA GLN A 879 9.55 1.51 -23.64
C GLN A 879 10.42 1.03 -24.80
N PHE A 880 11.49 1.76 -25.10
CA PHE A 880 12.41 1.43 -26.19
C PHE A 880 13.85 1.36 -25.71
N TYR A 881 14.51 0.23 -25.95
CA TYR A 881 15.88 -0.07 -25.54
C TYR A 881 16.73 -0.38 -26.76
N MET A 882 18.00 0.06 -26.76
CA MET A 882 18.95 -0.25 -27.83
C MET A 882 20.25 -0.80 -27.25
N THR A 883 20.84 -1.78 -27.94
CA THR A 883 22.13 -2.39 -27.56
C THR A 883 23.08 -2.46 -28.76
N THR A 884 24.37 -2.24 -28.53
CA THR A 884 25.42 -2.46 -29.52
C THR A 884 26.50 -3.39 -28.96
N LYS A 885 27.05 -4.25 -29.83
CA LYS A 885 28.19 -5.13 -29.52
C LYS A 885 29.54 -4.48 -29.76
N MET A 886 29.58 -3.34 -30.44
CA MET A 886 30.83 -2.63 -30.69
C MET A 886 31.37 -2.08 -29.38
N ALA A 887 32.63 -2.38 -29.06
CA ALA A 887 33.24 -1.94 -27.80
C ALA A 887 33.61 -0.45 -27.79
N ASN A 888 33.85 0.14 -28.98
CA ASN A 888 34.17 1.55 -29.16
C ASN A 888 33.51 2.11 -30.44
N PRO A 889 32.19 2.30 -30.44
CA PRO A 889 31.49 2.90 -31.57
C PRO A 889 31.75 4.41 -31.66
N THR A 890 31.89 4.93 -32.87
CA THR A 890 31.97 6.36 -33.14
C THR A 890 30.63 6.92 -33.61
N TYR A 891 29.86 7.46 -32.67
CA TYR A 891 28.58 8.10 -32.97
C TYR A 891 28.75 9.55 -33.38
N LEU A 892 28.01 9.99 -34.40
CA LEU A 892 27.92 11.40 -34.76
C LEU A 892 27.19 12.21 -33.66
N PRO A 893 27.46 13.52 -33.53
CA PRO A 893 26.80 14.38 -32.53
C PRO A 893 25.27 14.29 -32.58
N GLU A 894 24.70 14.09 -33.77
CA GLU A 894 23.25 13.96 -33.97
C GLU A 894 22.66 12.75 -33.24
N VAL A 895 23.37 11.61 -33.25
CA VAL A 895 22.95 10.43 -32.49
C VAL A 895 23.02 10.72 -30.99
N CYS A 896 24.09 11.36 -30.52
CA CYS A 896 24.26 11.77 -29.12
C CYS A 896 23.17 12.74 -28.64
N ILE A 897 22.50 13.47 -29.53
CA ILE A 897 21.37 14.34 -29.22
C ILE A 897 20.07 13.54 -29.10
N LYS A 898 19.90 12.47 -29.88
CA LYS A 898 18.66 11.67 -29.93
C LYS A 898 18.57 10.63 -28.82
N VAL A 899 19.71 10.06 -28.38
CA VAL A 899 19.74 8.93 -27.43
C VAL A 899 20.68 9.18 -26.26
N THR A 900 20.44 8.54 -25.12
CA THR A 900 21.39 8.52 -24.00
C THR A 900 22.36 7.36 -24.22
N ILE A 901 23.60 7.66 -24.57
CA ILE A 901 24.65 6.65 -24.72
C ILE A 901 25.08 6.20 -23.33
N ILE A 902 24.99 4.90 -23.04
CA ILE A 902 25.39 4.33 -21.74
C ILE A 902 26.47 3.28 -21.95
N ASN A 903 27.62 3.49 -21.31
CA ASN A 903 28.73 2.57 -21.34
C ASN A 903 28.49 1.40 -20.37
N PHE A 904 28.03 0.27 -20.90
CA PHE A 904 27.80 -0.98 -20.16
C PHE A 904 28.98 -1.96 -20.26
N THR A 905 30.16 -1.50 -20.71
CA THR A 905 31.36 -2.36 -20.72
C THR A 905 31.67 -2.85 -19.32
N VAL A 906 31.91 -4.16 -19.20
CA VAL A 906 32.22 -4.79 -17.92
C VAL A 906 33.46 -4.16 -17.29
N THR A 907 33.38 -3.81 -16.01
CA THR A 907 34.51 -3.25 -15.23
C THR A 907 35.27 -4.36 -14.51
N LYS A 908 36.52 -4.09 -14.10
CA LYS A 908 37.32 -5.05 -13.31
C LYS A 908 36.63 -5.44 -12.01
N SER A 909 36.11 -4.45 -11.28
CA SER A 909 35.35 -4.63 -10.03
C SER A 909 34.02 -5.35 -10.28
N GLY A 910 33.26 -4.97 -11.32
CA GLY A 910 32.00 -5.65 -11.67
C GLY A 910 32.19 -7.11 -12.05
N LEU A 911 33.23 -7.43 -12.81
CA LEU A 911 33.56 -8.83 -13.11
C LEU A 911 34.07 -9.59 -11.89
N GLU A 912 34.86 -8.94 -11.05
CA GLU A 912 35.32 -9.52 -9.79
C GLU A 912 34.14 -9.90 -8.90
N ASP A 913 33.15 -9.02 -8.71
CA ASP A 913 31.95 -9.34 -7.91
C ASP A 913 31.09 -10.45 -8.54
N GLN A 914 31.00 -10.49 -9.87
CA GLN A 914 30.33 -11.59 -10.59
C GLN A 914 31.05 -12.92 -10.38
N LEU A 915 32.37 -12.94 -10.59
CA LEU A 915 33.19 -14.14 -10.42
C LEU A 915 33.22 -14.58 -8.95
N LEU A 916 33.20 -13.64 -8.00
CA LEU A 916 33.10 -13.93 -6.57
C LEU A 916 31.78 -14.66 -6.28
N SER A 917 30.67 -14.16 -6.81
CA SER A 917 29.37 -14.82 -6.67
C SER A 917 29.36 -16.22 -7.29
N GLU A 918 29.98 -16.41 -8.45
CA GLU A 918 30.10 -17.71 -9.11
C GLU A 918 31.00 -18.69 -8.35
N VAL A 919 32.16 -18.23 -7.86
CA VAL A 919 33.10 -19.04 -7.06
C VAL A 919 32.44 -19.47 -5.75
N VAL A 920 31.79 -18.55 -5.04
CA VAL A 920 31.07 -18.88 -3.79
C VAL A 920 29.94 -19.87 -4.07
N ARG A 921 29.18 -19.68 -5.16
CA ARG A 921 28.12 -20.62 -5.55
C ARG A 921 28.65 -22.04 -5.81
N LEU A 922 29.85 -22.17 -6.37
CA LEU A 922 30.47 -23.47 -6.64
C LEU A 922 31.13 -24.11 -5.41
N GLU A 923 31.83 -23.31 -4.60
CA GLU A 923 32.60 -23.80 -3.44
C GLU A 923 31.76 -23.94 -2.16
N ARG A 924 30.83 -23.01 -1.94
CA ARG A 924 29.97 -22.91 -0.74
C ARG A 924 28.53 -22.52 -1.12
N PRO A 925 27.79 -23.42 -1.81
CA PRO A 925 26.40 -23.16 -2.19
C PRO A 925 25.49 -22.90 -0.98
N ASP A 926 25.81 -23.50 0.17
CA ASP A 926 25.11 -23.31 1.44
C ASP A 926 25.11 -21.85 1.90
N LEU A 927 26.23 -21.14 1.75
CA LEU A 927 26.34 -19.73 2.12
C LEU A 927 25.54 -18.83 1.18
N GLU A 928 25.50 -19.14 -0.12
CA GLU A 928 24.77 -18.35 -1.10
C GLU A 928 23.25 -18.58 -0.99
N GLU A 929 22.81 -19.81 -0.69
CA GLU A 929 21.40 -20.09 -0.37
C GLU A 929 20.95 -19.40 0.91
N GLN A 930 21.74 -19.49 1.99
CA GLN A 930 21.44 -18.80 3.25
C GLN A 930 21.32 -17.29 3.04
N ARG A 931 22.25 -16.71 2.28
CA ARG A 931 22.24 -15.30 1.93
C ARG A 931 21.00 -14.90 1.14
N ASN A 932 20.66 -15.64 0.09
CA ASN A 932 19.48 -15.35 -0.73
C ASN A 932 18.19 -15.44 0.09
N GLN A 933 18.07 -16.46 0.95
CA GLN A 933 16.94 -16.56 1.88
C GLN A 933 16.89 -15.38 2.86
N LEU A 934 18.04 -14.94 3.37
CA LEU A 934 18.14 -13.80 4.29
C LEU A 934 17.69 -12.50 3.62
N ILE A 935 18.12 -12.26 2.38
CA ILE A 935 17.73 -11.07 1.60
C ILE A 935 16.21 -11.04 1.36
N VAL A 936 15.62 -12.18 0.98
CA VAL A 936 14.16 -12.29 0.79
C VAL A 936 13.41 -12.00 2.08
N ARG A 937 13.90 -12.50 3.22
CA ARG A 937 13.31 -12.24 4.54
C ARG A 937 13.41 -10.77 4.93
N ILE A 938 14.59 -10.15 4.81
CA ILE A 938 14.79 -8.72 5.10
C ILE A 938 13.81 -7.85 4.29
N ASN A 939 13.60 -8.19 3.01
CA ASN A 939 12.66 -7.45 2.16
C ASN A 939 11.20 -7.64 2.60
N ALA A 940 10.81 -8.87 2.95
CA ALA A 940 9.47 -9.16 3.45
C ALA A 940 9.22 -8.39 4.77
N ASP A 941 10.18 -8.40 5.69
CA ASP A 941 10.09 -7.74 6.99
C ASP A 941 10.00 -6.21 6.85
N LYS A 942 10.81 -5.59 5.97
CA LYS A 942 10.72 -4.14 5.68
C LYS A 942 9.38 -3.75 5.05
N ASN A 943 8.86 -4.55 4.12
CA ASN A 943 7.55 -4.30 3.49
C ASN A 943 6.40 -4.43 4.49
N GLN A 944 6.48 -5.42 5.39
CA GLN A 944 5.51 -5.57 6.46
C GLN A 944 5.51 -4.38 7.41
N LEU A 945 6.69 -3.87 7.80
CA LEU A 945 6.81 -2.71 8.65
C LEU A 945 6.13 -1.47 8.02
N LYS A 946 6.45 -1.18 6.75
CA LYS A 946 5.85 -0.06 6.01
C LYS A 946 4.33 -0.21 5.85
N ALA A 947 3.84 -1.42 5.53
CA ALA A 947 2.41 -1.67 5.39
C ALA A 947 1.64 -1.49 6.71
N ILE A 948 2.25 -1.86 7.85
CA ILE A 948 1.68 -1.64 9.18
C ILE A 948 1.63 -0.14 9.49
N GLU A 949 2.68 0.62 9.19
CA GLU A 949 2.72 2.08 9.36
C GLU A 949 1.63 2.78 8.55
N ASP A 950 1.54 2.49 7.25
CA ASP A 950 0.53 3.06 6.37
C ASP A 950 -0.89 2.73 6.86
N ARG A 951 -1.09 1.52 7.40
CA ARG A 951 -2.37 1.11 8.00
C ARG A 951 -2.69 1.87 9.28
N ILE A 952 -1.71 2.07 10.18
CA ILE A 952 -1.89 2.87 11.40
C ILE A 952 -2.26 4.31 11.03
N LEU A 953 -1.56 4.90 10.07
CA LEU A 953 -1.83 6.25 9.59
C LEU A 953 -3.23 6.38 8.98
N LYS A 954 -3.65 5.40 8.17
CA LYS A 954 -4.99 5.37 7.61
C LYS A 954 -6.08 5.30 8.69
N LEU A 955 -5.91 4.43 9.68
CA LEU A 955 -6.87 4.28 10.79
C LEU A 955 -6.93 5.52 11.70
N LEU A 956 -5.81 6.22 11.89
CA LEU A 956 -5.76 7.50 12.61
C LEU A 956 -6.45 8.63 11.84
N PHE A 957 -6.36 8.60 10.51
CA PHE A 957 -6.98 9.61 9.65
C PHE A 957 -8.50 9.39 9.50
N GLU A 958 -8.94 8.14 9.39
CA GLU A 958 -10.36 7.77 9.22
C GLU A 958 -11.17 7.80 10.53
N SER A 959 -10.51 7.88 11.68
CA SER A 959 -11.21 7.87 12.97
C SER A 959 -11.89 9.21 13.28
N GLU A 960 -13.21 9.27 13.11
CA GLU A 960 -14.07 10.37 13.57
C GLU A 960 -14.70 10.05 14.95
N GLY A 961 -14.56 10.96 15.93
CA GLY A 961 -15.09 10.79 17.29
C GLY A 961 -14.02 10.48 18.35
N ASN A 962 -14.38 9.77 19.43
CA ASN A 962 -13.44 9.41 20.49
C ASN A 962 -12.56 8.22 20.07
N ILE A 963 -11.28 8.48 19.78
CA ILE A 963 -10.28 7.50 19.35
C ILE A 963 -10.15 6.28 20.27
N LEU A 964 -10.51 6.42 21.55
CA LEU A 964 -10.49 5.35 22.56
C LEU A 964 -11.60 4.30 22.38
N ASP A 965 -12.62 4.61 21.56
CA ASP A 965 -13.72 3.70 21.27
C ASP A 965 -13.47 2.91 19.96
N ASN A 966 -12.45 3.28 19.18
CA ASN A 966 -12.03 2.55 17.99
C ASN A 966 -11.19 1.31 18.37
N GLU A 967 -11.88 0.18 18.54
CA GLU A 967 -11.25 -1.09 18.89
C GLU A 967 -10.33 -1.62 17.77
N GLU A 968 -10.61 -1.33 16.50
CA GLU A 968 -9.75 -1.75 15.38
C GLU A 968 -8.40 -1.05 15.43
N LEU A 969 -8.36 0.26 15.68
CA LEU A 969 -7.10 0.99 15.85
C LEU A 969 -6.27 0.42 17.00
N ILE A 970 -6.90 0.18 18.16
CA ILE A 970 -6.22 -0.36 19.34
C ILE A 970 -5.76 -1.80 19.12
N ASN A 971 -6.56 -2.60 18.40
CA ASN A 971 -6.19 -3.98 18.06
C ASN A 971 -5.06 -4.01 17.04
N VAL A 972 -5.07 -3.18 15.99
CA VAL A 972 -3.96 -3.08 15.01
C VAL A 972 -2.67 -2.58 15.68
N LEU A 973 -2.76 -1.66 16.64
CA LEU A 973 -1.64 -1.16 17.44
C LEU A 973 -1.10 -2.21 18.46
N ASN A 974 -1.94 -3.16 18.87
CA ASN A 974 -1.54 -4.31 19.70
C ASN A 974 -1.09 -5.51 18.85
N GLU A 975 -1.66 -5.73 17.67
CA GLU A 975 -1.28 -6.74 16.69
C GLU A 975 0.10 -6.45 16.11
N SER A 976 0.42 -5.16 15.89
CA SER A 976 1.79 -4.70 15.59
C SER A 976 2.78 -5.01 16.72
N LYS A 977 2.28 -5.40 17.92
CA LYS A 977 3.05 -5.79 19.11
C LYS A 977 2.99 -7.28 19.49
N VAL A 978 2.20 -8.17 18.86
CA VAL A 978 2.00 -9.57 19.38
C VAL A 978 2.24 -10.76 18.41
N SER A 979 2.37 -10.60 17.09
CA SER A 979 2.19 -11.75 16.15
C SER A 979 3.40 -12.67 15.84
N VAL A 980 4.24 -13.09 16.81
CA VAL A 980 5.40 -13.98 16.55
C VAL A 980 5.45 -15.25 17.41
N THR A 981 4.75 -15.29 18.53
CA THR A 981 4.89 -16.39 19.49
C THR A 981 4.43 -17.74 18.95
N LEU A 982 3.47 -17.78 18.03
CA LEU A 982 2.92 -19.05 17.50
C LEU A 982 3.89 -19.79 16.56
N MET A 983 4.73 -19.08 15.80
CA MET A 983 5.71 -19.69 14.88
C MET A 983 7.00 -20.12 15.61
N LEU A 984 7.44 -19.35 16.62
CA LEU A 984 8.55 -19.74 17.51
C LEU A 984 8.18 -20.95 18.36
N ILE A 985 6.92 -21.06 18.82
CA ILE A 985 6.42 -22.25 19.51
C ILE A 985 6.46 -23.47 18.58
N ILE A 986 6.10 -23.35 17.29
CA ILE A 986 6.16 -24.47 16.33
C ILE A 986 7.61 -24.86 15.97
N ASN A 987 8.52 -23.90 15.78
CA ASN A 987 9.94 -24.19 15.49
C ASN A 987 10.69 -24.71 16.73
N ASN A 988 10.37 -24.23 17.92
CA ASN A 988 10.89 -24.83 19.16
C ASN A 988 10.23 -26.18 19.46
N LEU A 989 8.95 -26.43 19.17
CA LEU A 989 8.35 -27.76 19.31
C LEU A 989 8.96 -28.78 18.34
N THR A 990 9.32 -28.39 17.13
CA THR A 990 9.98 -29.28 16.16
C THR A 990 11.45 -29.53 16.52
N SER A 991 12.17 -28.52 17.04
CA SER A 991 13.51 -28.67 17.61
C SER A 991 13.50 -29.55 18.86
N PHE A 992 12.56 -29.33 19.77
CA PHE A 992 12.37 -30.07 21.02
C PHE A 992 11.88 -31.51 20.75
N SER A 993 11.02 -31.72 19.76
CA SER A 993 10.67 -33.05 19.21
C SER A 993 11.89 -33.78 18.65
N SER A 994 12.77 -33.08 17.91
CA SER A 994 14.00 -33.70 17.39
C SER A 994 15.02 -34.00 18.49
N PHE A 995 15.08 -33.18 19.54
CA PHE A 995 15.96 -33.33 20.69
C PHE A 995 15.52 -34.49 21.57
N TRP A 996 14.23 -34.56 21.92
CA TRP A 996 13.66 -35.68 22.66
C TRP A 996 13.59 -36.96 21.84
N SER A 997 13.41 -36.90 20.52
CA SER A 997 13.56 -38.08 19.65
C SER A 997 14.98 -38.64 19.70
N LYS A 998 16.01 -37.79 19.66
CA LYS A 998 17.42 -38.23 19.78
C LYS A 998 17.77 -38.71 21.18
N VAL A 999 17.27 -38.05 22.22
CA VAL A 999 17.46 -38.44 23.63
C VAL A 999 16.70 -39.72 23.95
N PHE A 1000 15.47 -39.88 23.46
CA PHE A 1000 14.66 -41.10 23.57
C PHE A 1000 15.29 -42.26 22.81
N VAL A 1001 15.77 -42.05 21.58
CA VAL A 1001 16.51 -43.08 20.84
C VAL A 1001 17.82 -43.44 21.55
N SER A 1002 18.56 -42.49 22.12
CA SER A 1002 19.77 -42.79 22.92
C SER A 1002 19.46 -43.52 24.23
N LEU A 1003 18.42 -43.12 24.96
CA LEU A 1003 17.98 -43.78 26.19
C LEU A 1003 17.46 -45.19 25.90
N VAL A 1004 16.70 -45.38 24.82
CA VAL A 1004 16.26 -46.70 24.35
C VAL A 1004 17.46 -47.54 23.91
N ARG A 1005 18.48 -46.96 23.26
CA ARG A 1005 19.71 -47.68 22.85
C ARG A 1005 20.62 -48.08 24.01
N ILE A 1006 20.55 -47.38 25.14
CA ILE A 1006 21.28 -47.69 26.39
C ILE A 1006 20.47 -48.66 27.28
N ALA A 1007 19.14 -48.54 27.30
CA ALA A 1007 18.25 -49.37 28.12
C ALA A 1007 17.92 -50.74 27.47
N MET A 1008 17.82 -50.83 26.13
CA MET A 1008 17.53 -52.10 25.44
C MET A 1008 18.55 -53.21 25.75
N PRO A 1009 19.87 -52.97 25.76
CA PRO A 1009 20.85 -54.00 26.11
C PRO A 1009 20.65 -54.51 27.54
N ALA A 1010 20.35 -53.63 28.50
CA ALA A 1010 20.11 -54.02 29.89
C ALA A 1010 18.82 -54.84 30.04
N VAL A 1011 17.75 -54.46 29.34
CA VAL A 1011 16.48 -55.20 29.33
C VAL A 1011 16.63 -56.55 28.60
N ILE A 1012 17.37 -56.60 27.50
CA ILE A 1012 17.68 -57.84 26.77
C ILE A 1012 18.57 -58.76 27.60
N ILE A 1013 19.55 -58.23 28.35
CA ILE A 1013 20.38 -59.00 29.29
C ILE A 1013 19.54 -59.53 30.44
N ILE A 1014 18.62 -58.76 31.00
CA ILE A 1014 17.73 -59.23 32.07
C ILE A 1014 16.78 -60.32 31.54
N ILE A 1015 16.23 -60.15 30.34
CA ILE A 1015 15.39 -61.18 29.69
C ILE A 1015 16.21 -62.43 29.38
N LEU A 1016 17.44 -62.30 28.87
CA LEU A 1016 18.34 -63.44 28.63
C LEU A 1016 18.74 -64.14 29.93
N VAL A 1017 19.00 -63.40 31.02
CA VAL A 1017 19.31 -63.97 32.34
C VAL A 1017 18.11 -64.71 32.91
N VAL A 1018 16.89 -64.17 32.77
CA VAL A 1018 15.66 -64.85 33.19
C VAL A 1018 15.39 -66.09 32.34
N VAL A 1019 15.59 -66.02 31.01
CA VAL A 1019 15.45 -67.18 30.12
C VAL A 1019 16.53 -68.23 30.39
N ILE A 1020 17.77 -67.83 30.68
CA ILE A 1020 18.86 -68.74 31.05
C ILE A 1020 18.58 -69.39 32.41
N ILE A 1021 18.06 -68.65 33.40
CA ILE A 1021 17.67 -69.21 34.70
C ILE A 1021 16.50 -70.20 34.52
N VAL A 1022 15.50 -69.86 33.71
CA VAL A 1022 14.39 -70.77 33.40
C VAL A 1022 14.87 -72.02 32.66
N VAL A 1023 15.79 -71.88 31.70
CA VAL A 1023 16.39 -73.02 30.99
C VAL A 1023 17.27 -73.86 31.93
N ILE A 1024 18.03 -73.25 32.84
CA ILE A 1024 18.82 -73.97 33.85
C ILE A 1024 17.91 -74.72 34.82
N VAL A 1025 16.77 -74.15 35.23
CA VAL A 1025 15.78 -74.82 36.07
C VAL A 1025 15.09 -75.97 35.32
N VAL A 1026 14.72 -75.77 34.05
CA VAL A 1026 14.12 -76.81 33.20
C VAL A 1026 15.11 -77.94 32.91
N VAL A 1027 16.39 -77.63 32.66
CA VAL A 1027 17.46 -78.61 32.48
C VAL A 1027 17.79 -79.31 33.79
N ALA A 1028 17.79 -78.63 34.93
CA ALA A 1028 17.99 -79.25 36.24
C ALA A 1028 16.84 -80.20 36.62
N VAL A 1029 15.59 -79.85 36.28
CA VAL A 1029 14.42 -80.72 36.45
C VAL A 1029 14.48 -81.91 35.47
N ALA A 1030 14.87 -81.69 34.22
CA ALA A 1030 15.05 -82.77 33.24
C ALA A 1030 16.20 -83.71 33.63
N VAL A 1031 17.32 -83.20 34.14
CA VAL A 1031 18.45 -83.99 34.65
C VAL A 1031 18.04 -84.74 35.92
N ALA A 1032 17.26 -84.14 36.82
CA ALA A 1032 16.73 -84.84 37.99
C ALA A 1032 15.77 -85.98 37.60
N VAL A 1033 14.90 -85.77 36.60
CA VAL A 1033 14.01 -86.81 36.07
C VAL A 1033 14.80 -87.92 35.37
N VAL A 1034 15.84 -87.58 34.59
CA VAL A 1034 16.73 -88.56 33.96
C VAL A 1034 17.56 -89.31 34.99
N VAL A 1035 18.04 -88.67 36.07
CA VAL A 1035 18.75 -89.34 37.17
C VAL A 1035 17.82 -90.26 37.94
N VAL A 1036 16.57 -89.89 38.18
CA VAL A 1036 15.57 -90.78 38.80
C VAL A 1036 15.23 -91.96 37.88
N ILE A 1037 15.06 -91.74 36.58
CA ILE A 1037 14.84 -92.81 35.60
C ILE A 1037 16.07 -93.73 35.50
N VAL A 1038 17.28 -93.18 35.51
CA VAL A 1038 18.55 -93.93 35.49
C VAL A 1038 18.75 -94.71 36.80
N VAL A 1039 18.39 -94.16 37.96
CA VAL A 1039 18.44 -94.87 39.26
C VAL A 1039 17.39 -95.99 39.33
N VAL A 1040 16.19 -95.79 38.76
CA VAL A 1040 15.15 -96.84 38.65
C VAL A 1040 15.58 -97.94 37.65
N VAL A 1041 16.19 -97.58 36.53
CA VAL A 1041 16.74 -98.52 35.55
C VAL A 1041 17.97 -99.27 36.12
N ILE A 1042 18.84 -98.59 36.86
CA ILE A 1042 19.99 -99.20 37.56
C ILE A 1042 19.51 -100.13 38.69
N MET A 1043 18.47 -99.78 39.44
CA MET A 1043 17.85 -100.65 40.46
C MET A 1043 17.22 -101.92 39.84
N VAL A 1044 16.54 -101.79 38.69
CA VAL A 1044 15.98 -102.94 37.96
C VAL A 1044 17.09 -103.80 37.33
N VAL A 1045 18.16 -103.19 36.81
CA VAL A 1045 19.34 -103.89 36.29
C VAL A 1045 20.13 -104.57 37.41
N ILE A 1046 20.26 -103.98 38.60
CA ILE A 1046 20.91 -104.61 39.76
C ILE A 1046 20.10 -105.81 40.26
N VAL A 1047 18.77 -105.75 40.26
CA VAL A 1047 17.91 -106.90 40.60
C VAL A 1047 18.00 -108.03 39.56
N VAL A 1048 18.20 -107.70 38.27
CA VAL A 1048 18.41 -108.68 37.18
C VAL A 1048 19.85 -109.24 37.16
N VAL A 1049 20.86 -108.44 37.55
CA VAL A 1049 22.28 -108.83 37.60
C VAL A 1049 22.60 -109.65 38.86
N VAL A 1050 21.98 -109.36 40.01
CA VAL A 1050 22.13 -110.16 41.24
C VAL A 1050 21.51 -111.56 41.09
N ALA A 1051 20.47 -111.71 40.25
CA ALA A 1051 19.92 -113.01 39.87
C ALA A 1051 20.79 -113.80 38.86
N ALA A 1052 21.61 -113.11 38.05
CA ALA A 1052 22.51 -113.73 37.06
C ALA A 1052 23.90 -114.09 37.63
N VAL A 1053 24.40 -113.34 38.64
CA VAL A 1053 25.72 -113.57 39.27
C VAL A 1053 25.73 -114.79 40.20
N ALA A 1054 24.56 -115.25 40.67
CA ALA A 1054 24.45 -116.50 41.43
C ALA A 1054 24.73 -117.78 40.62
N VAL A 1055 24.79 -117.71 39.28
CA VAL A 1055 24.95 -118.88 38.38
C VAL A 1055 26.40 -119.09 37.90
N VAL A 1056 27.28 -118.10 37.98
CA VAL A 1056 28.66 -118.19 37.40
C VAL A 1056 29.77 -118.30 38.47
N VAL A 1057 29.40 -118.37 39.76
CA VAL A 1057 30.27 -118.88 40.86
C VAL A 1057 30.67 -120.36 40.67
N ARG A 1058 30.24 -121.00 39.58
CA ARG A 1058 30.88 -122.20 39.02
C ARG A 1058 31.61 -121.82 37.75
N VAL A 1059 32.90 -121.53 37.88
CA VAL A 1059 34.01 -122.01 37.04
C VAL A 1059 35.17 -121.04 37.28
N VAL A 1060 36.01 -121.47 38.22
CA VAL A 1060 37.46 -121.26 38.26
C VAL A 1060 37.89 -119.81 38.51
N VAL A 1061 37.90 -119.31 39.75
CA VAL A 1061 38.59 -119.81 40.98
C VAL A 1061 40.11 -119.88 40.77
N VAL A 1062 40.84 -119.56 41.84
CA VAL A 1062 42.24 -119.96 42.09
C VAL A 1062 43.30 -118.91 41.69
N VAL A 1063 43.73 -118.15 42.73
CA VAL A 1063 45.15 -117.86 43.07
C VAL A 1063 45.86 -116.87 42.12
N VAL A 1064 46.28 -115.68 42.55
CA VAL A 1064 47.28 -115.30 43.58
C VAL A 1064 46.97 -113.82 43.95
N VAL A 1065 46.47 -113.45 45.14
CA VAL A 1065 47.14 -113.32 46.46
C VAL A 1065 48.20 -112.19 46.48
N MET A 1066 47.99 -111.10 47.24
CA MET A 1066 48.73 -110.65 48.46
C MET A 1066 48.85 -109.10 48.35
N VAL A 1067 48.77 -108.20 49.34
CA VAL A 1067 48.71 -108.27 50.81
C VAL A 1067 48.52 -106.83 51.36
N VAL A 1068 47.85 -106.70 52.53
CA VAL A 1068 48.09 -105.69 53.63
C VAL A 1068 47.46 -104.28 53.43
N VAL A 1069 46.39 -103.92 54.19
CA VAL A 1069 46.35 -103.26 55.55
C VAL A 1069 46.10 -101.75 55.37
N VAL A 1070 45.31 -100.97 56.12
CA VAL A 1070 44.67 -100.97 57.46
C VAL A 1070 43.53 -99.91 57.40
N VAL A 1071 42.34 -100.08 58.00
CA VAL A 1071 41.89 -99.57 59.34
C VAL A 1071 41.77 -98.02 59.36
N GLU A 1072 40.69 -97.34 59.78
CA GLU A 1072 39.96 -97.32 61.07
C GLU A 1072 38.67 -96.48 60.84
N GLU A 1073 37.48 -96.97 61.22
CA GLU A 1073 36.69 -96.62 62.43
C GLU A 1073 35.78 -95.37 62.30
N VAL A 1074 34.44 -95.50 62.34
CA VAL A 1074 33.51 -95.79 63.49
C VAL A 1074 33.32 -94.48 64.31
N VAL A 1075 32.11 -93.99 64.62
CA VAL A 1075 31.09 -94.57 65.50
C VAL A 1075 29.70 -93.97 65.19
N VAL A 1076 28.72 -94.86 65.07
CA VAL A 1076 27.28 -94.67 65.15
C VAL A 1076 26.85 -94.69 66.62
N VAL A 1077 25.84 -93.92 67.03
CA VAL A 1077 24.93 -94.40 68.08
C VAL A 1077 23.47 -94.08 67.73
N VAL A 1078 22.75 -95.16 67.43
CA VAL A 1078 21.29 -95.31 67.49
C VAL A 1078 21.05 -96.36 68.56
N VAL A 1079 20.15 -96.10 69.51
CA VAL A 1079 19.47 -97.12 70.33
C VAL A 1079 18.11 -96.51 70.73
N GLY A 1080 16.95 -97.15 70.63
CA GLY A 1080 16.63 -98.54 70.33
C GLY A 1080 15.32 -98.62 69.53
N GLY A 1081 15.21 -99.72 68.79
CA GLY A 1081 14.21 -99.90 67.76
C GLY A 1081 12.80 -100.19 68.26
N GLU A 1082 11.83 -99.69 67.50
CA GLU A 1082 10.67 -100.45 67.06
C GLU A 1082 10.14 -99.81 65.77
N VAL A 1083 9.76 -100.67 64.82
CA VAL A 1083 9.22 -100.32 63.51
C VAL A 1083 7.73 -100.03 63.67
N VAL A 1084 7.27 -98.85 63.24
CA VAL A 1084 5.86 -98.63 62.87
C VAL A 1084 5.78 -97.81 61.59
N VAL A 1085 5.26 -98.46 60.55
CA VAL A 1085 4.79 -97.88 59.29
C VAL A 1085 3.48 -97.13 59.55
N VAL A 1086 3.25 -95.96 58.92
CA VAL A 1086 2.01 -95.54 58.22
C VAL A 1086 2.11 -94.08 57.76
N VAL A 1087 2.11 -93.91 56.42
CA VAL A 1087 1.36 -92.96 55.58
C VAL A 1087 1.34 -91.46 55.94
N ALA A 1088 1.85 -90.62 55.02
CA ALA A 1088 1.11 -89.49 54.44
C ALA A 1088 1.82 -88.96 53.18
N VAL A 1089 1.12 -89.07 52.05
CA VAL A 1089 1.42 -88.49 50.74
C VAL A 1089 0.81 -87.08 50.68
N GLU A 1090 1.35 -86.24 49.78
CA GLU A 1090 0.84 -84.93 49.32
C GLU A 1090 1.07 -83.69 50.21
N ALA A 1091 2.05 -82.84 49.82
CA ALA A 1091 1.94 -81.36 49.76
C ALA A 1091 3.29 -80.70 49.43
N VAL A 1092 3.69 -80.56 48.16
CA VAL A 1092 4.82 -79.66 47.77
C VAL A 1092 4.62 -78.88 46.46
N VAL A 1093 3.52 -79.06 45.69
CA VAL A 1093 3.48 -78.51 44.31
C VAL A 1093 2.66 -77.20 44.14
N GLU A 1094 1.84 -76.76 45.11
CA GLU A 1094 1.01 -75.54 44.93
C GLU A 1094 1.61 -74.23 45.50
N GLY A 1095 2.72 -74.27 46.23
CA GLY A 1095 3.27 -73.07 46.89
C GLY A 1095 4.18 -72.18 46.02
N ALA A 1096 4.81 -72.71 44.97
CA ALA A 1096 5.84 -71.98 44.21
C ALA A 1096 5.28 -71.14 43.04
N VAL A 1097 4.14 -71.54 42.47
CA VAL A 1097 3.54 -70.87 41.29
C VAL A 1097 2.79 -69.58 41.70
N VAL A 1098 2.19 -69.55 42.90
CA VAL A 1098 1.45 -68.39 43.41
C VAL A 1098 2.40 -67.25 43.82
N VAL A 1099 3.58 -67.55 44.36
CA VAL A 1099 4.57 -66.54 44.76
C VAL A 1099 5.25 -65.90 43.53
N ALA A 1100 5.50 -66.67 42.47
CA ALA A 1100 6.04 -66.16 41.21
C ALA A 1100 5.03 -65.27 40.44
N ALA A 1101 3.74 -65.64 40.44
CA ALA A 1101 2.68 -64.85 39.83
C ALA A 1101 2.38 -63.54 40.60
N ALA A 1102 2.45 -63.57 41.94
CA ALA A 1102 2.26 -62.37 42.78
C ALA A 1102 3.42 -61.37 42.64
N ALA A 1103 4.67 -61.86 42.50
CA ALA A 1103 5.83 -61.00 42.26
C ALA A 1103 5.80 -60.32 40.87
N ALA A 1104 5.35 -61.04 39.83
CA ALA A 1104 5.19 -60.48 38.49
C ALA A 1104 4.08 -59.40 38.44
N ALA A 1105 2.94 -59.63 39.12
CA ALA A 1105 1.86 -58.66 39.20
C ALA A 1105 2.26 -57.39 39.98
N ALA A 1106 3.02 -57.52 41.07
CA ALA A 1106 3.52 -56.39 41.86
C ALA A 1106 4.52 -55.52 41.07
N VAL A 1107 5.39 -56.12 40.27
CA VAL A 1107 6.34 -55.38 39.40
C VAL A 1107 5.60 -54.64 38.29
N VAL A 1108 4.57 -55.24 37.67
CA VAL A 1108 3.76 -54.57 36.65
C VAL A 1108 2.98 -53.39 37.23
N VAL A 1109 2.39 -53.52 38.41
CA VAL A 1109 1.67 -52.41 39.07
C VAL A 1109 2.63 -51.30 39.48
N VAL A 1110 3.81 -51.60 40.02
CA VAL A 1110 4.81 -50.58 40.35
C VAL A 1110 5.34 -49.89 39.10
N VAL A 1111 5.58 -50.62 38.01
CA VAL A 1111 6.00 -50.02 36.72
C VAL A 1111 4.89 -49.16 36.13
N VAL A 1112 3.63 -49.59 36.17
CA VAL A 1112 2.50 -48.77 35.69
C VAL A 1112 2.30 -47.52 36.56
N VAL A 1113 2.40 -47.63 37.88
CA VAL A 1113 2.31 -46.47 38.78
C VAL A 1113 3.48 -45.51 38.59
N VAL A 1114 4.71 -46.01 38.43
CA VAL A 1114 5.87 -45.16 38.15
C VAL A 1114 5.76 -44.52 36.77
N VAL A 1115 5.30 -45.23 35.74
CA VAL A 1115 5.06 -44.66 34.40
C VAL A 1115 3.94 -43.62 34.44
N VAL A 1116 2.84 -43.87 35.16
CA VAL A 1116 1.75 -42.89 35.33
C VAL A 1116 2.22 -41.68 36.12
N VAL A 1117 3.00 -41.85 37.18
CA VAL A 1117 3.56 -40.74 37.97
C VAL A 1117 4.58 -39.93 37.17
N VAL A 1118 5.42 -40.58 36.36
CA VAL A 1118 6.39 -39.90 35.47
C VAL A 1118 5.68 -39.19 34.32
N VAL A 1119 4.62 -39.77 33.75
CA VAL A 1119 3.81 -39.13 32.70
C VAL A 1119 3.00 -37.97 33.27
N VAL A 1120 2.40 -38.12 34.45
CA VAL A 1120 1.68 -37.04 35.13
C VAL A 1120 2.65 -35.94 35.56
N ALA A 1121 3.83 -36.27 36.08
CA ALA A 1121 4.87 -35.29 36.40
C ALA A 1121 5.39 -34.58 35.14
N ALA A 1122 5.58 -35.29 34.03
CA ALA A 1122 5.97 -34.68 32.75
C ALA A 1122 4.86 -33.76 32.20
N VAL A 1123 3.59 -34.16 32.30
CA VAL A 1123 2.44 -33.35 31.89
C VAL A 1123 2.28 -32.12 32.79
N VAL A 1124 2.50 -32.26 34.10
CA VAL A 1124 2.45 -31.14 35.05
C VAL A 1124 3.63 -30.19 34.86
N ILE A 1125 4.83 -30.69 34.60
CA ILE A 1125 6.01 -29.86 34.29
C ILE A 1125 5.81 -29.11 32.97
N VAL A 1126 5.30 -29.78 31.92
CA VAL A 1126 4.95 -29.13 30.64
C VAL A 1126 3.84 -28.10 30.84
N ALA A 1127 2.81 -28.39 31.66
CA ALA A 1127 1.75 -27.43 31.96
C ALA A 1127 2.27 -26.21 32.76
N VAL A 1128 3.17 -26.42 33.72
CA VAL A 1128 3.76 -25.36 34.54
C VAL A 1128 4.73 -24.50 33.71
N GLU A 1129 5.52 -25.08 32.79
CA GLU A 1129 6.36 -24.32 31.86
C GLU A 1129 5.56 -23.59 30.79
N VAL A 1130 4.47 -24.18 30.28
CA VAL A 1130 3.55 -23.50 29.34
C VAL A 1130 2.84 -22.32 30.02
N VAL A 1131 2.48 -22.42 31.30
CA VAL A 1131 1.87 -21.32 32.06
C VAL A 1131 2.92 -20.25 32.46
N ALA A 1132 4.13 -20.65 32.83
CA ALA A 1132 5.21 -19.72 33.17
C ALA A 1132 5.75 -18.95 31.93
N THR A 1133 5.79 -19.60 30.76
CA THR A 1133 6.15 -18.94 29.50
C THR A 1133 5.01 -18.08 28.94
N ALA A 1134 3.74 -18.39 29.24
CA ALA A 1134 2.61 -17.53 28.88
C ALA A 1134 2.57 -16.21 29.67
N SER A 1135 3.06 -16.17 30.92
CA SER A 1135 3.13 -14.93 31.71
C SER A 1135 4.32 -14.02 31.38
N ALA A 1136 5.30 -14.49 30.62
CA ALA A 1136 6.50 -13.73 30.27
C ALA A 1136 6.40 -13.00 28.91
N ALA A 1137 5.31 -13.17 28.17
CA ALA A 1137 5.19 -12.77 26.76
C ALA A 1137 4.33 -11.51 26.51
N GLU A 1138 4.29 -10.56 27.44
CA GLU A 1138 3.35 -9.42 27.36
C GLU A 1138 3.90 -8.14 26.70
N SER A 1139 5.02 -8.17 25.99
CA SER A 1139 5.45 -7.02 25.16
C SER A 1139 6.37 -7.41 23.99
N VAL A 1140 6.36 -6.59 22.94
CA VAL A 1140 7.38 -6.46 21.88
C VAL A 1140 7.17 -7.29 20.60
N THR A 1141 6.65 -6.66 19.52
CA THR A 1141 6.78 -7.18 18.13
C THR A 1141 7.41 -6.16 17.16
N SER A 1142 7.18 -4.85 17.30
CA SER A 1142 7.93 -3.84 16.54
C SER A 1142 9.43 -3.86 16.88
N GLY A 1143 9.77 -4.06 18.16
CA GLY A 1143 11.15 -4.32 18.60
C GLY A 1143 11.71 -5.63 18.06
N VAL A 1144 10.90 -6.69 17.90
CA VAL A 1144 11.35 -8.00 17.39
C VAL A 1144 11.57 -7.99 15.87
N ILE A 1145 10.81 -7.21 15.09
CA ILE A 1145 11.11 -7.01 13.66
C ILE A 1145 12.39 -6.17 13.52
N LYS A 1146 12.58 -5.13 14.34
CA LYS A 1146 13.83 -4.35 14.38
C LYS A 1146 15.03 -5.21 14.80
N GLU A 1147 14.86 -6.07 15.81
CA GLU A 1147 15.90 -6.96 16.30
C GLU A 1147 16.20 -8.06 15.28
N ARG A 1148 15.19 -8.66 14.63
CA ARG A 1148 15.40 -9.58 13.51
C ARG A 1148 16.04 -8.91 12.31
N LEU A 1149 15.70 -7.65 12.02
CA LEU A 1149 16.35 -6.88 10.97
C LEU A 1149 17.82 -6.65 11.30
N ALA A 1150 18.13 -6.24 12.55
CA ALA A 1150 19.50 -6.03 13.02
C ALA A 1150 20.31 -7.34 13.06
N GLU A 1151 19.69 -8.45 13.50
CA GLU A 1151 20.29 -9.78 13.48
C GLU A 1151 20.52 -10.28 12.05
N ALA A 1152 19.56 -10.04 11.15
CA ALA A 1152 19.67 -10.39 9.75
C ALA A 1152 20.77 -9.56 9.06
N GLU A 1153 20.87 -8.27 9.35
CA GLU A 1153 21.95 -7.40 8.87
C GLU A 1153 23.31 -7.82 9.42
N ALA A 1154 23.41 -8.15 10.72
CA ALA A 1154 24.62 -8.69 11.32
C ALA A 1154 25.00 -10.07 10.74
N THR A 1155 24.02 -10.90 10.43
CA THR A 1155 24.23 -12.20 9.77
C THR A 1155 24.67 -12.02 8.32
N GLU A 1156 24.07 -11.07 7.59
CA GLU A 1156 24.49 -10.70 6.25
C GLU A 1156 25.95 -10.23 6.24
N GLN A 1157 26.35 -9.38 7.19
CA GLN A 1157 27.74 -8.96 7.36
C GLN A 1157 28.67 -10.16 7.60
N LYS A 1158 28.28 -11.11 8.46
CA LYS A 1158 29.07 -12.33 8.69
C LYS A 1158 29.22 -13.18 7.43
N ILE A 1159 28.16 -13.37 6.64
CA ILE A 1159 28.30 -14.14 5.38
C ILE A 1159 29.10 -13.33 4.36
N SER A 1160 28.99 -12.00 4.35
CA SER A 1160 29.80 -11.13 3.49
C SER A 1160 31.30 -11.26 3.80
N LEU A 1161 31.68 -11.22 5.08
CA LEU A 1161 33.05 -11.48 5.54
C LEU A 1161 33.54 -12.88 5.14
N ALA A 1162 32.66 -13.89 5.16
CA ALA A 1162 33.00 -15.23 4.70
C ALA A 1162 33.20 -15.31 3.18
N ARG A 1163 32.41 -14.56 2.40
CA ARG A 1163 32.54 -14.42 0.94
C ARG A 1163 33.84 -13.71 0.58
N GLU A 1164 34.23 -12.70 1.34
CA GLU A 1164 35.42 -11.88 1.09
C GLU A 1164 36.72 -12.69 1.04
N LYS A 1165 36.78 -13.84 1.72
CA LYS A 1165 37.92 -14.78 1.63
C LYS A 1165 38.18 -15.29 0.21
N TYR A 1166 37.14 -15.36 -0.62
CA TYR A 1166 37.23 -15.80 -2.01
C TYR A 1166 37.48 -14.64 -2.99
N ARG A 1167 37.49 -13.38 -2.51
CA ARG A 1167 37.70 -12.20 -3.36
C ARG A 1167 39.04 -12.25 -4.09
N ILE A 1168 40.11 -12.72 -3.45
CA ILE A 1168 41.44 -12.86 -4.07
C ILE A 1168 41.40 -13.76 -5.32
N VAL A 1169 40.57 -14.82 -5.31
CA VAL A 1169 40.41 -15.71 -6.47
C VAL A 1169 39.64 -15.01 -7.58
N ALA A 1170 38.59 -14.28 -7.22
CA ALA A 1170 37.79 -13.51 -8.15
C ALA A 1170 38.58 -12.35 -8.78
N GLU A 1171 39.40 -11.65 -8.01
CA GLU A 1171 40.30 -10.58 -8.46
C GLU A 1171 41.26 -11.10 -9.52
N ARG A 1172 41.93 -12.23 -9.25
CA ARG A 1172 42.82 -12.89 -10.22
C ARG A 1172 42.08 -13.32 -11.49
N GLY A 1173 40.87 -13.86 -11.34
CA GLY A 1173 40.01 -14.24 -12.47
C GLY A 1173 39.62 -13.04 -13.33
N SER A 1174 39.28 -11.92 -12.70
CA SER A 1174 38.97 -10.66 -13.37
C SER A 1174 40.19 -10.15 -14.15
N VAL A 1175 41.36 -10.05 -13.50
CA VAL A 1175 42.61 -9.64 -14.16
C VAL A 1175 42.92 -10.54 -15.36
N MET A 1176 42.78 -11.86 -15.21
CA MET A 1176 43.03 -12.82 -16.29
C MET A 1176 42.09 -12.60 -17.47
N TYR A 1177 40.80 -12.37 -17.23
CA TYR A 1177 39.84 -12.07 -18.30
C TYR A 1177 40.22 -10.81 -19.06
N PHE A 1178 40.55 -9.70 -18.38
CA PHE A 1178 40.91 -8.46 -19.06
C PHE A 1178 42.21 -8.57 -19.86
N VAL A 1179 43.18 -9.35 -19.37
CA VAL A 1179 44.39 -9.67 -20.16
C VAL A 1179 44.04 -10.47 -21.40
N VAL A 1180 43.23 -11.52 -21.28
CA VAL A 1180 42.77 -12.31 -22.44
C VAL A 1180 41.94 -11.49 -23.41
N ALA A 1181 41.06 -10.61 -22.92
CA ALA A 1181 40.26 -9.71 -23.75
C ALA A 1181 41.15 -8.71 -24.51
N SER A 1182 42.22 -8.19 -23.88
CA SER A 1182 43.17 -7.30 -24.55
C SER A 1182 44.01 -7.99 -25.62
N MET A 1183 44.12 -9.33 -25.63
CA MET A 1183 44.80 -10.05 -26.72
C MET A 1183 44.11 -9.86 -28.08
N GLY A 1184 42.82 -9.52 -28.08
CA GLY A 1184 42.11 -9.13 -29.30
C GLY A 1184 42.63 -7.86 -29.96
N GLU A 1185 43.32 -6.98 -29.21
CA GLU A 1185 44.00 -5.80 -29.77
C GLU A 1185 45.26 -6.18 -30.57
N VAL A 1186 45.86 -7.34 -30.26
CA VAL A 1186 47.03 -7.87 -30.98
C VAL A 1186 46.60 -8.54 -32.27
N ASP A 1187 45.61 -9.43 -32.19
CA ASP A 1187 45.03 -10.11 -33.35
C ASP A 1187 43.55 -10.44 -33.10
N PRO A 1188 42.64 -10.12 -34.04
CA PRO A 1188 41.21 -10.44 -33.93
C PRO A 1188 40.90 -11.92 -33.63
N MET A 1189 41.78 -12.86 -33.98
CA MET A 1189 41.61 -14.29 -33.68
C MET A 1189 41.58 -14.62 -32.18
N TYR A 1190 42.13 -13.75 -31.32
CA TYR A 1190 42.13 -13.93 -29.86
C TYR A 1190 40.91 -13.29 -29.17
N GLN A 1191 39.84 -13.04 -29.90
CA GLN A 1191 38.60 -12.51 -29.32
C GLN A 1191 37.79 -13.61 -28.62
N PHE A 1192 37.75 -13.56 -27.29
CA PHE A 1192 36.98 -14.50 -26.47
C PHE A 1192 35.77 -13.82 -25.82
N SER A 1193 34.62 -14.50 -25.83
CA SER A 1193 33.44 -14.00 -25.11
C SER A 1193 33.55 -14.24 -23.61
N LEU A 1194 32.94 -13.35 -22.81
CA LEU A 1194 32.83 -13.53 -21.36
C LEU A 1194 32.11 -14.85 -21.01
N LYS A 1195 31.10 -15.23 -21.80
CA LYS A 1195 30.39 -16.50 -21.65
C LYS A 1195 31.33 -17.70 -21.80
N TYR A 1196 32.21 -17.68 -22.79
CA TYR A 1196 33.21 -18.72 -22.97
C TYR A 1196 34.20 -18.77 -21.80
N PHE A 1197 34.70 -17.60 -21.35
CA PHE A 1197 35.60 -17.53 -20.19
C PHE A 1197 34.97 -18.12 -18.93
N LYS A 1198 33.71 -17.77 -18.63
CA LYS A 1198 32.94 -18.32 -17.50
C LYS A 1198 32.74 -19.84 -17.59
N GLN A 1199 32.49 -20.37 -18.79
CA GLN A 1199 32.40 -21.82 -18.98
C GLN A 1199 33.74 -22.53 -18.69
N VAL A 1200 34.86 -21.92 -19.09
CA VAL A 1200 36.20 -22.48 -18.82
C VAL A 1200 36.52 -22.42 -17.31
N SER A 1201 36.16 -21.34 -16.63
CA SER A 1201 36.36 -21.22 -15.17
C SER A 1201 35.51 -22.22 -14.40
N GLU A 1202 34.25 -22.46 -14.81
CA GLU A 1202 33.38 -23.49 -14.22
C GLU A 1202 33.98 -24.90 -14.40
N VAL A 1203 34.45 -25.24 -15.61
CA VAL A 1203 35.03 -26.56 -15.90
C VAL A 1203 36.33 -26.81 -15.12
N THR A 1204 37.14 -25.78 -14.90
CA THR A 1204 38.38 -25.88 -14.12
C THR A 1204 38.12 -25.97 -12.63
N GLY A 1205 37.15 -25.21 -12.09
CA GLY A 1205 36.69 -25.32 -10.70
C GLY A 1205 36.12 -26.70 -10.36
N VAL A 1206 35.26 -27.26 -11.23
CA VAL A 1206 34.69 -28.61 -11.05
C VAL A 1206 35.78 -29.70 -11.12
N LYS A 1207 36.78 -29.55 -12.01
CA LYS A 1207 37.91 -30.50 -12.11
C LYS A 1207 38.87 -30.41 -10.92
N ALA A 1208 39.00 -29.26 -10.25
CA ALA A 1208 39.80 -29.12 -9.03
C ALA A 1208 39.17 -29.92 -7.86
N ASN A 1209 37.83 -29.94 -7.76
CA ASN A 1209 37.10 -30.76 -6.80
C ASN A 1209 37.28 -32.27 -7.04
N ILE A 1210 37.37 -32.70 -8.30
CA ILE A 1210 37.61 -34.11 -8.65
C ILE A 1210 39.06 -34.54 -8.33
N LYS A 1211 40.04 -33.62 -8.35
CA LYS A 1211 41.44 -33.92 -8.00
C LYS A 1211 41.76 -33.85 -6.52
N ARG A 1212 41.07 -33.03 -5.72
CA ARG A 1212 41.30 -32.98 -4.26
C ARG A 1212 40.87 -34.24 -3.50
N VAL A 1213 40.05 -35.10 -4.11
CA VAL A 1213 39.63 -36.39 -3.51
C VAL A 1213 40.59 -37.55 -3.84
N LYS A 1214 41.56 -37.37 -4.75
CA LYS A 1214 42.55 -38.41 -5.09
C LYS A 1214 43.95 -37.85 -5.30
N GLY A 1215 44.70 -37.77 -4.19
CA GLY A 1215 46.16 -37.83 -4.19
C GLY A 1215 46.89 -36.49 -4.25
N CYS A 1216 47.37 -36.00 -3.11
CA CYS A 1216 48.61 -35.23 -3.04
C CYS A 1216 49.17 -35.21 -1.61
N LEU A 1217 49.74 -36.34 -1.20
CA LEU A 1217 50.86 -36.39 -0.27
C LEU A 1217 52.01 -37.02 -1.06
N SER A 1218 53.17 -36.37 -1.04
CA SER A 1218 54.39 -36.64 -1.81
C SER A 1218 54.42 -36.06 -3.23
N TRP A 1219 55.15 -34.95 -3.38
CA TRP A 1219 56.48 -35.01 -4.00
C TRP A 1219 57.24 -33.71 -3.76
N SER A 1220 58.45 -33.82 -3.22
CA SER A 1220 59.42 -32.73 -3.11
C SER A 1220 60.74 -33.15 -3.76
N ARG A 1221 61.35 -32.15 -4.41
CA ARG A 1221 62.76 -32.02 -4.83
C ARG A 1221 63.26 -32.83 -6.05
N GLY A 1222 63.80 -32.07 -7.02
CA GLY A 1222 65.04 -32.44 -7.72
C GLY A 1222 65.14 -32.04 -9.20
N HIS A 1223 66.03 -31.06 -9.50
CA HIS A 1223 66.74 -30.78 -10.78
C HIS A 1223 65.88 -30.50 -12.05
N GLY A 1224 66.21 -29.62 -13.01
CA GLY A 1224 67.49 -29.09 -13.49
C GLY A 1224 67.63 -29.42 -14.98
N VAL A 1225 67.51 -28.41 -15.85
CA VAL A 1225 67.99 -28.32 -17.26
C VAL A 1225 67.20 -29.01 -18.40
N GLY A 1226 66.72 -28.16 -19.34
CA GLY A 1226 66.85 -28.30 -20.80
C GLY A 1226 66.05 -29.38 -21.55
N GLY A 1227 65.14 -28.94 -22.43
CA GLY A 1227 64.63 -29.78 -23.53
C GLY A 1227 63.18 -29.49 -23.92
N ILE A 1228 63.00 -28.78 -25.03
CA ILE A 1228 61.71 -28.59 -25.71
C ILE A 1228 61.21 -29.97 -26.17
N CYS A 1229 60.03 -30.38 -25.71
CA CYS A 1229 59.22 -31.39 -26.39
C CYS A 1229 57.74 -31.07 -26.21
N TYR A 1230 57.10 -30.72 -27.32
CA TYR A 1230 55.67 -30.55 -27.49
C TYR A 1230 54.90 -31.74 -26.92
N LYS A 1231 54.02 -31.50 -25.95
CA LYS A 1231 52.78 -32.25 -25.78
C LYS A 1231 51.72 -31.32 -25.19
N GLY A 1232 50.74 -31.00 -26.03
CA GLY A 1232 49.70 -30.03 -25.78
C GLY A 1232 48.84 -30.33 -24.55
N LYS A 1233 48.16 -29.27 -24.11
CA LYS A 1233 47.27 -29.11 -22.94
C LYS A 1233 47.97 -28.59 -21.68
N ARG A 1234 48.18 -27.28 -21.67
CA ARG A 1234 47.67 -26.33 -20.64
C ARG A 1234 48.19 -24.94 -20.95
N ILE A 1235 47.41 -24.19 -21.72
CA ILE A 1235 47.34 -22.73 -21.65
C ILE A 1235 45.87 -22.40 -21.93
N ILE A 1236 45.06 -22.34 -20.87
CA ILE A 1236 43.99 -21.37 -20.58
C ILE A 1236 43.89 -21.32 -19.06
#